data_AF-A0A933RNL5-F1
#
_entry.id   AF-A0A933RNL5-F1
#
_cell.length_a   1.000
_cell.length_b   1.000
_cell.length_c   1.000
_cell.angle_alpha   90.00
_cell.angle_beta   90.00
_cell.angle_gamma   90.00
#
_symmetry.space_group_name_H-M   'P 1'
#
loop_
_entity.id
_entity.type
_entity.pdbx_description
1 polymer ?
#
loop_
_entity_poly.entity_id
_entity_poly.type
_entity_poly.pdbx_seq_one_letter_code
_entity_poly.pdbx_strand_id
1 'polypeptide(L)'
;MKSNVKAPVLSLAPLDLLLVDILRFAPRVHRGLVSLFRVFVPLWLLSLPFSCFIFPQEGLAAGDTGNGSSRLVAQAQQLRDTSTIVITEGIGFDEFAVGDPRCTKEFIKERLGPPERETKDALSYSGKHGLTFVMASDADLPIEIRLTDGFKGKLRSGITMFSSQKDIFKVYGEPTSVEHVDDFPVYRGDRTLYVKGNDNQIGYLYLGLRFVFAGDRIREINIVRKTKPDASQESPPVSHQPQPVTEYRGTIDTSTIVVEEGRGFDQFVVGDPQCTKQFIKSRFGRPAEETDHWLNYKPQYGLDFLTTADKDMLIEIRLNPGFRGKLGSNVSMDSLMNDVFQIYGGPVAEQSVDDLGPHFENRTLFKRGTFSKIFYNEYGMLFWFNGNRINQIVIHRKPPGSPAPPRPVVASPGAPQPLDIQIDRRYPRWGPLVRIEKLWEYVKMLWIYWYYTLAILALLLLLLKDIILRLYYRWRPLPDGRLLSITNPTGEQSTNINLWLEARRLKKRHLLIGSGAGVDIRLRHKSVDYHHALISAYRTEGGNVTYIEQMGDGQVIVNGAHGEIMPLGQKADVQIGEFRFQYERPTEYRQVQARYKDGRTDEGVPATWDINAAGFVLIPSDALSWNEAKFIRFNRLKGVYFMCDWDEDIRRELLKSGDEMRKHPATIDFTDGQTLPGYMIGYNDEKNQRFYFFPEDQSGDTVYILLERSSVKAVKQ
;
A
#
# COMPACT_ATOMS: atom_id res chain seq x y z
N MET A 1 9.79 40.93 44.25
CA MET A 1 8.43 40.95 44.83
C MET A 1 7.63 39.83 44.18
N LYS A 2 6.84 39.12 45.01
CA LYS A 2 6.14 37.87 44.70
C LYS A 2 5.15 37.99 43.53
N SER A 3 5.13 37.02 42.60
CA SER A 3 3.92 36.62 41.90
C SER A 3 4.01 35.16 41.44
N ASN A 4 3.33 34.29 42.21
CA ASN A 4 2.99 32.92 41.85
C ASN A 4 1.91 32.93 40.77
N VAL A 5 2.17 32.31 39.61
CA VAL A 5 1.12 31.81 38.72
C VAL A 5 1.52 30.41 38.26
N LYS A 6 0.88 29.39 38.84
CA LYS A 6 0.96 28.00 38.35
C LYS A 6 -0.09 27.84 37.26
N ALA A 7 0.32 27.54 36.03
CA ALA A 7 -0.54 27.01 34.99
C ALA A 7 -0.52 25.45 35.05
N PRO A 8 -1.64 24.76 34.84
CA PRO A 8 -1.64 23.30 34.77
C PRO A 8 -1.12 22.85 33.40
N VAL A 9 -0.04 22.09 33.39
CA VAL A 9 0.42 21.34 32.22
C VAL A 9 -0.43 20.08 32.12
N LEU A 10 -1.32 20.03 31.12
CA LEU A 10 -2.02 18.81 30.70
C LEU A 10 -1.03 17.96 29.90
N SER A 11 -0.49 16.89 30.52
CA SER A 11 0.23 15.85 29.79
C SER A 11 -0.77 14.94 29.08
N LEU A 12 -0.72 14.87 27.76
CA LEU A 12 -1.43 13.89 26.96
C LEU A 12 -0.76 12.52 27.15
N ALA A 13 -1.50 11.57 27.74
CA ALA A 13 -1.09 10.18 27.84
C ALA A 13 -1.12 9.49 26.46
N PRO A 14 -0.25 8.49 26.20
CA PRO A 14 -0.28 7.72 24.97
C PRO A 14 -1.60 6.94 24.84
N LEU A 15 -2.10 6.86 23.61
CA LEU A 15 -3.36 6.20 23.22
C LEU A 15 -3.50 4.75 23.73
N ASP A 16 -2.39 4.08 24.04
CA ASP A 16 -2.34 2.73 24.59
C ASP A 16 -2.92 2.62 26.01
N LEU A 17 -2.78 3.67 26.83
CA LEU A 17 -3.41 3.72 28.16
C LEU A 17 -4.91 4.00 28.08
N LEU A 18 -5.34 4.77 27.08
CA LEU A 18 -6.76 5.10 26.86
C LEU A 18 -7.57 3.84 26.47
N LEU A 19 -6.99 2.95 25.67
CA LEU A 19 -7.63 1.69 25.27
C LEU A 19 -7.74 0.70 26.44
N VAL A 20 -6.73 0.64 27.30
CA VAL A 20 -6.74 -0.15 28.53
C VAL A 20 -7.76 0.39 29.53
N ASP A 21 -7.90 1.71 29.65
CA ASP A 21 -8.92 2.32 30.51
C ASP A 21 -10.34 2.17 29.97
N ILE A 22 -10.54 2.22 28.64
CA ILE A 22 -11.83 1.91 28.00
C ILE A 22 -12.22 0.44 28.23
N LEU A 23 -11.26 -0.49 28.15
CA LEU A 23 -11.48 -1.91 28.43
C LEU A 23 -11.70 -2.20 29.93
N ARG A 24 -11.07 -1.43 30.83
CA ARG A 24 -11.34 -1.45 32.28
C ARG A 24 -12.68 -0.82 32.67
N PHE A 25 -13.25 0.04 31.83
CA PHE A 25 -14.59 0.64 32.02
C PHE A 25 -15.73 -0.24 31.52
N ALA A 26 -15.49 -1.19 30.60
CA ALA A 26 -16.52 -2.07 30.06
C ALA A 26 -17.30 -2.88 31.14
N PRO A 27 -16.69 -3.39 32.22
CA PRO A 27 -17.42 -4.05 33.32
C PRO A 27 -18.29 -3.08 34.14
N ARG A 28 -17.93 -1.79 34.19
CA ARG A 28 -18.70 -0.75 34.91
C ARG A 28 -19.90 -0.25 34.10
N VAL A 29 -19.77 -0.13 32.79
CA VAL A 29 -20.88 0.16 31.87
C VAL A 29 -21.86 -1.02 31.80
N HIS A 30 -21.36 -2.25 31.87
CA HIS A 30 -22.22 -3.44 31.96
C HIS A 30 -23.05 -3.46 33.26
N ARG A 31 -22.49 -3.05 34.42
CA ARG A 31 -23.27 -2.88 35.67
C ARG A 31 -24.29 -1.74 35.63
N GLY A 32 -24.01 -0.66 34.88
CA GLY A 32 -24.93 0.45 34.66
C GLY A 32 -26.12 0.07 33.77
N LEU A 33 -25.86 -0.63 32.66
CA LEU A 33 -26.90 -1.16 31.76
C LEU A 33 -27.73 -2.27 32.40
N VAL A 34 -27.13 -3.13 33.23
CA VAL A 34 -27.85 -4.12 34.03
C VAL A 34 -28.71 -3.45 35.12
N SER A 35 -28.33 -2.27 35.62
CA SER A 35 -29.17 -1.50 36.56
C SER A 35 -30.35 -0.80 35.88
N LEU A 36 -30.23 -0.40 34.62
CA LEU A 36 -31.36 0.11 33.81
C LEU A 36 -32.35 -1.00 33.44
N PHE A 37 -31.86 -2.22 33.17
CA PHE A 37 -32.71 -3.40 32.99
C PHE A 37 -33.41 -3.87 34.28
N ARG A 38 -32.90 -3.49 35.46
CA ARG A 38 -33.49 -3.83 36.77
C ARG A 38 -34.72 -3.01 37.16
N VAL A 39 -35.00 -1.89 36.48
CA VAL A 39 -36.20 -1.07 36.76
C VAL A 39 -37.48 -1.67 36.16
N PHE A 40 -37.38 -2.53 35.14
CA PHE A 40 -38.54 -3.01 34.39
C PHE A 40 -38.91 -4.49 34.61
N VAL A 41 -38.27 -5.23 35.51
CA VAL A 41 -38.44 -6.71 35.59
C VAL A 41 -38.60 -7.29 37.02
N PRO A 42 -39.17 -6.63 38.03
CA PRO A 42 -39.87 -7.49 38.99
C PRO A 42 -41.14 -6.92 39.64
N LEU A 43 -42.28 -7.45 39.18
CA LEU A 43 -43.44 -7.75 40.01
C LEU A 43 -43.30 -9.15 40.67
N TRP A 44 -42.08 -9.66 40.86
CA TRP A 44 -41.84 -10.98 41.44
C TRP A 44 -40.60 -10.97 42.36
N LEU A 45 -40.89 -11.10 43.67
CA LEU A 45 -40.05 -11.62 44.75
C LEU A 45 -38.87 -10.79 45.30
N LEU A 46 -39.20 -9.97 46.30
CA LEU A 46 -38.68 -10.00 47.68
C LEU A 46 -37.36 -10.77 47.97
N SER A 47 -36.30 -10.05 48.39
CA SER A 47 -35.57 -10.21 49.68
C SER A 47 -34.20 -9.47 49.66
N LEU A 48 -33.71 -9.11 50.86
CA LEU A 48 -32.77 -8.01 51.22
C LEU A 48 -31.23 -8.40 51.16
N PRO A 49 -30.25 -7.73 51.84
CA PRO A 49 -29.46 -6.59 51.32
C PRO A 49 -27.90 -6.59 51.65
N PHE A 50 -27.18 -5.53 51.19
CA PHE A 50 -25.85 -4.99 51.62
C PHE A 50 -24.58 -5.90 51.50
N SER A 51 -23.36 -5.46 51.13
CA SER A 51 -22.55 -4.32 51.66
C SER A 51 -21.32 -3.98 50.77
N CYS A 52 -20.76 -2.79 51.04
CA CYS A 52 -19.60 -2.10 50.47
C CYS A 52 -18.24 -2.83 50.59
N PHE A 53 -17.24 -2.46 49.76
CA PHE A 53 -15.85 -2.23 50.23
C PHE A 53 -15.03 -1.32 49.29
N ILE A 54 -14.10 -0.63 49.93
CA ILE A 54 -13.30 0.54 49.56
C ILE A 54 -11.94 0.12 48.96
N PHE A 55 -11.41 0.91 48.01
CA PHE A 55 -10.01 0.84 47.54
C PHE A 55 -9.08 1.64 48.47
N PRO A 56 -7.78 1.28 48.54
CA PRO A 56 -6.72 2.26 48.72
C PRO A 56 -5.79 2.36 47.51
N GLN A 57 -5.42 3.61 47.21
CA GLN A 57 -4.29 4.05 46.39
C GLN A 57 -2.99 4.03 47.22
N GLU A 58 -1.86 3.83 46.55
CA GLU A 58 -0.50 4.36 46.80
C GLU A 58 0.39 3.81 45.65
N GLY A 59 1.40 4.43 45.04
CA GLY A 59 2.11 5.70 45.20
C GLY A 59 3.55 5.54 44.66
N LEU A 60 4.06 6.54 43.90
CA LEU A 60 5.50 6.85 43.62
C LEU A 60 6.29 5.90 42.67
N ALA A 61 7.27 6.30 41.84
CA ALA A 61 8.05 7.53 41.67
C ALA A 61 8.54 7.67 40.22
N ALA A 62 8.76 8.91 39.75
CA ALA A 62 9.37 9.24 38.47
C ALA A 62 10.83 9.70 38.67
N GLY A 63 11.74 9.15 37.88
CA GLY A 63 13.16 9.50 37.83
C GLY A 63 13.50 10.44 36.67
N ASP A 64 14.47 11.29 36.95
CA ASP A 64 15.00 12.45 36.22
C ASP A 64 15.61 12.10 34.84
N THR A 65 15.38 12.92 33.81
CA THR A 65 16.06 12.79 32.49
C THR A 65 16.79 14.08 32.10
N GLY A 66 18.06 13.92 31.77
CA GLY A 66 19.01 14.99 31.47
C GLY A 66 18.96 15.51 30.01
N ASN A 67 19.42 16.75 29.89
CA ASN A 67 19.52 17.61 28.72
C ASN A 67 20.16 16.99 27.45
N GLY A 68 19.42 17.06 26.33
CA GLY A 68 19.96 16.84 24.98
C GLY A 68 19.29 17.64 23.84
N SER A 69 18.34 18.53 24.13
CA SER A 69 17.37 19.02 23.12
C SER A 69 17.72 20.34 22.41
N SER A 70 18.83 21.02 22.74
CA SER A 70 19.08 22.39 22.26
C SER A 70 19.60 22.51 20.82
N ARG A 71 20.03 21.41 20.16
CA ARG A 71 20.62 21.46 18.80
C ARG A 71 19.63 21.21 17.66
N LEU A 72 18.52 20.51 17.92
CA LEU A 72 17.47 20.22 16.92
C LEU A 72 16.50 21.39 16.70
N VAL A 73 16.29 22.23 17.73
CA VAL A 73 15.37 23.38 17.65
C VAL A 73 15.86 24.46 16.68
N ALA A 74 17.19 24.60 16.51
CA ALA A 74 17.75 25.59 15.61
C ALA A 74 17.61 25.24 14.11
N GLN A 75 17.48 23.96 13.75
CA GLN A 75 17.36 23.52 12.35
C GLN A 75 15.91 23.58 11.85
N ALA A 76 14.91 23.33 12.72
CA ALA A 76 13.49 23.45 12.39
C ALA A 76 13.05 24.92 12.11
N GLN A 77 13.88 25.91 12.46
CA GLN A 77 13.55 27.32 12.29
C GLN A 77 13.87 27.85 10.87
N GLN A 78 14.64 27.12 10.08
CA GLN A 78 15.18 27.60 8.80
C GLN A 78 14.17 27.53 7.63
N LEU A 79 13.12 26.72 7.73
CA LEU A 79 12.06 26.60 6.69
C LEU A 79 10.90 27.60 6.84
N ARG A 80 11.00 28.57 7.77
CA ARG A 80 9.97 29.61 7.90
C ARG A 80 10.01 30.64 6.77
N ASP A 81 11.14 30.78 6.09
CA ASP A 81 11.25 31.68 4.95
C ASP A 81 11.36 30.89 3.64
N THR A 82 10.20 30.54 3.10
CA THR A 82 10.14 29.83 1.80
C THR A 82 10.64 30.68 0.63
N SER A 83 10.90 31.98 0.83
CA SER A 83 11.34 32.88 -0.26
C SER A 83 12.75 32.60 -0.79
N THR A 84 13.60 31.92 0.00
CA THR A 84 14.94 31.53 -0.43
C THR A 84 14.99 30.17 -1.12
N ILE A 85 13.90 29.41 -1.10
CA ILE A 85 13.86 28.05 -1.64
C ILE A 85 13.90 28.11 -3.17
N VAL A 86 14.85 27.38 -3.75
CA VAL A 86 14.98 27.19 -5.20
C VAL A 86 14.68 25.73 -5.53
N ILE A 87 13.63 25.51 -6.31
CA ILE A 87 13.19 24.18 -6.73
C ILE A 87 13.92 23.77 -8.00
N THR A 88 14.44 22.54 -7.99
CA THR A 88 14.93 21.88 -9.19
C THR A 88 13.77 21.15 -9.87
N GLU A 89 13.45 21.60 -11.08
CA GLU A 89 12.33 21.10 -11.89
C GLU A 89 12.36 19.57 -12.04
N GLY A 90 11.22 18.93 -11.78
CA GLY A 90 11.05 17.46 -11.88
C GLY A 90 11.77 16.65 -10.79
N ILE A 91 12.44 17.30 -9.83
CA ILE A 91 13.15 16.65 -8.72
C ILE A 91 12.55 17.05 -7.38
N GLY A 92 12.52 18.34 -7.06
CA GLY A 92 12.13 18.83 -5.72
C GLY A 92 13.03 19.97 -5.25
N PHE A 93 13.18 20.14 -3.93
CA PHE A 93 14.00 21.20 -3.33
C PHE A 93 14.65 20.71 -2.03
N ASP A 94 15.84 21.23 -1.71
CA ASP A 94 16.62 20.85 -0.53
C ASP A 94 16.70 19.31 -0.35
N GLU A 95 16.22 18.79 0.78
CA GLU A 95 16.17 17.36 1.10
C GLU A 95 14.85 16.70 0.66
N PHE A 96 13.92 17.48 0.08
CA PHE A 96 12.60 17.03 -0.34
C PHE A 96 12.57 16.75 -1.85
N ALA A 97 12.85 15.50 -2.22
CA ALA A 97 12.82 15.05 -3.60
C ALA A 97 11.73 14.00 -3.83
N VAL A 98 11.03 14.11 -4.97
CA VAL A 98 9.99 13.18 -5.37
C VAL A 98 10.61 11.82 -5.72
N GLY A 99 10.14 10.75 -5.08
CA GLY A 99 10.65 9.40 -5.27
C GLY A 99 12.02 9.10 -4.65
N ASP A 100 12.62 10.02 -3.89
CA ASP A 100 13.84 9.75 -3.12
C ASP A 100 13.49 8.88 -1.90
N PRO A 101 14.09 7.68 -1.75
CA PRO A 101 13.78 6.76 -0.65
C PRO A 101 14.09 7.33 0.75
N ARG A 102 14.88 8.41 0.84
CA ARG A 102 15.17 9.10 2.11
C ARG A 102 14.07 10.09 2.50
N CYS A 103 13.26 10.55 1.54
CA CYS A 103 12.19 11.52 1.76
C CYS A 103 10.91 10.82 2.23
N THR A 104 10.98 10.06 3.32
CA THR A 104 9.83 9.31 3.84
C THR A 104 8.79 10.20 4.51
N LYS A 105 7.59 9.67 4.75
CA LYS A 105 6.53 10.34 5.51
C LYS A 105 7.02 10.88 6.86
N GLU A 106 7.77 10.08 7.60
CA GLU A 106 8.34 10.41 8.91
C GLU A 106 9.41 11.49 8.80
N PHE A 107 10.30 11.37 7.83
CA PHE A 107 11.33 12.37 7.55
C PHE A 107 10.71 13.74 7.26
N ILE A 108 9.65 13.79 6.44
CA ILE A 108 8.94 15.04 6.13
C ILE A 108 8.36 15.68 7.41
N LYS A 109 7.76 14.87 8.29
CA LYS A 109 7.21 15.34 9.57
C LYS A 109 8.30 15.79 10.54
N GLU A 110 9.44 15.13 10.56
CA GLU A 110 10.59 15.52 11.39
C GLU A 110 11.10 16.90 10.97
N ARG A 111 11.23 17.13 9.65
CA ARG A 111 11.78 18.38 9.10
C ARG A 111 10.79 19.55 9.12
N LEU A 112 9.52 19.32 8.81
CA LEU A 112 8.48 20.36 8.71
C LEU A 112 7.58 20.48 9.94
N GLY A 113 7.72 19.56 10.90
CA GLY A 113 6.78 19.42 12.01
C GLY A 113 5.49 18.72 11.59
N PRO A 114 4.45 18.70 12.45
CA PRO A 114 3.19 18.02 12.14
C PRO A 114 2.41 18.74 11.01
N PRO A 115 1.86 17.98 10.04
CA PRO A 115 1.05 18.54 8.95
C PRO A 115 -0.27 19.12 9.49
N GLU A 116 -0.85 20.09 8.77
CA GLU A 116 -2.19 20.57 9.11
C GLU A 116 -3.26 19.52 8.82
N ARG A 117 -3.04 18.70 7.78
CA ARG A 117 -3.89 17.60 7.42
C ARG A 117 -3.05 16.40 6.96
N GLU A 118 -3.30 15.25 7.56
CA GLU A 118 -2.72 13.98 7.17
C GLU A 118 -3.82 13.04 6.70
N THR A 119 -3.63 12.45 5.52
CA THR A 119 -4.42 11.33 5.03
C THR A 119 -3.51 10.13 4.77
N LYS A 120 -4.08 9.01 4.33
CA LYS A 120 -3.29 7.86 3.89
C LYS A 120 -2.32 8.24 2.77
N ASP A 121 -2.80 9.05 1.83
CA ASP A 121 -2.11 9.32 0.57
C ASP A 121 -1.56 10.76 0.48
N ALA A 122 -1.63 11.57 1.55
CA ALA A 122 -1.12 12.94 1.51
C ALA A 122 -0.71 13.51 2.89
N LEU A 123 0.30 14.37 2.87
CA LEU A 123 0.68 15.27 3.95
C LEU A 123 0.51 16.73 3.49
N SER A 124 -0.44 17.46 4.07
CA SER A 124 -0.69 18.87 3.71
C SER A 124 -0.07 19.82 4.73
N TYR A 125 0.77 20.71 4.19
CA TYR A 125 1.40 21.87 4.84
C TYR A 125 1.00 23.17 4.10
N SER A 126 -0.17 23.16 3.48
CA SER A 126 -0.64 24.24 2.60
C SER A 126 -0.83 25.55 3.35
N GLY A 127 -1.25 25.49 4.62
CA GLY A 127 -1.48 26.67 5.45
C GLY A 127 -0.18 27.34 5.90
N LYS A 128 0.81 26.56 6.35
CA LYS A 128 2.08 27.09 6.88
C LYS A 128 3.13 27.35 5.81
N HIS A 129 3.24 26.46 4.83
CA HIS A 129 4.36 26.43 3.88
C HIS A 129 3.91 26.50 2.41
N GLY A 130 2.61 26.40 2.13
CA GLY A 130 2.11 26.32 0.75
C GLY A 130 2.46 25.00 0.06
N LEU A 131 2.71 23.94 0.83
CA LEU A 131 3.18 22.64 0.31
C LEU A 131 2.15 21.54 0.55
N THR A 132 2.06 20.56 -0.35
CA THR A 132 1.38 19.28 -0.09
C THR A 132 2.17 18.15 -0.74
N PHE A 133 2.47 17.11 0.04
CA PHE A 133 3.14 15.91 -0.44
C PHE A 133 2.08 14.83 -0.69
N VAL A 134 1.99 14.32 -1.90
CA VAL A 134 1.14 13.17 -2.24
C VAL A 134 2.01 11.92 -2.18
N MET A 135 1.58 10.94 -1.40
CA MET A 135 2.35 9.76 -1.06
C MET A 135 1.90 8.56 -1.89
N ALA A 136 2.85 7.69 -2.26
CA ALA A 136 2.54 6.34 -2.72
C ALA A 136 1.93 5.54 -1.58
N SER A 137 0.80 4.88 -1.83
CA SER A 137 0.02 4.17 -0.80
C SER A 137 0.72 2.96 -0.17
N ASP A 138 1.79 2.48 -0.79
CA ASP A 138 2.55 1.27 -0.47
C ASP A 138 3.99 1.53 -0.01
N ALA A 139 4.59 2.66 -0.40
CA ALA A 139 6.00 2.93 -0.17
C ALA A 139 6.29 4.03 0.88
N ASP A 140 5.28 4.77 1.35
CA ASP A 140 5.47 5.96 2.21
C ASP A 140 6.45 7.00 1.62
N LEU A 141 6.54 7.06 0.28
CA LEU A 141 7.36 8.00 -0.48
C LEU A 141 6.50 9.01 -1.25
N PRO A 142 6.91 10.28 -1.36
CA PRO A 142 6.19 11.27 -2.15
C PRO A 142 6.33 10.95 -3.65
N ILE A 143 5.20 10.81 -4.33
CA ILE A 143 5.12 10.66 -5.78
C ILE A 143 4.80 11.98 -6.49
N GLU A 144 4.33 12.98 -5.73
CA GLU A 144 4.05 14.33 -6.20
C GLU A 144 4.24 15.33 -5.05
N ILE A 145 4.87 16.47 -5.32
CA ILE A 145 4.95 17.64 -4.43
C ILE A 145 4.18 18.78 -5.08
N ARG A 146 3.12 19.25 -4.41
CA ARG A 146 2.27 20.36 -4.85
C ARG A 146 2.65 21.65 -4.15
N LEU A 147 2.87 22.70 -4.93
CA LEU A 147 3.13 24.06 -4.48
C LEU A 147 1.86 24.88 -4.74
N THR A 148 1.39 25.59 -3.72
CA THR A 148 0.13 26.36 -3.76
C THR A 148 0.37 27.83 -3.43
N ASP A 149 -0.66 28.67 -3.45
CA ASP A 149 -0.62 30.13 -3.27
C ASP A 149 0.20 30.65 -2.05
N GLY A 150 0.45 29.81 -1.04
CA GLY A 150 1.28 30.15 0.13
C GLY A 150 2.80 29.98 -0.06
N PHE A 151 3.24 29.35 -1.14
CA PHE A 151 4.65 29.04 -1.38
C PHE A 151 5.38 30.25 -1.99
N LYS A 152 6.43 30.74 -1.33
CA LYS A 152 7.16 31.97 -1.74
C LYS A 152 8.44 31.71 -2.53
N GLY A 153 8.85 30.46 -2.69
CA GLY A 153 10.06 30.10 -3.42
C GLY A 153 9.90 30.24 -4.93
N LYS A 154 10.95 29.86 -5.66
CA LYS A 154 10.96 29.90 -7.13
C LYS A 154 11.54 28.62 -7.73
N LEU A 155 11.14 28.30 -8.95
CA LEU A 155 11.81 27.30 -9.77
C LEU A 155 13.20 27.81 -10.20
N ARG A 156 14.10 26.90 -10.56
CA ARG A 156 15.45 27.26 -11.03
C ARG A 156 15.41 28.13 -12.29
N SER A 157 14.39 27.93 -13.13
CA SER A 157 14.04 28.79 -14.27
C SER A 157 13.63 30.22 -13.92
N GLY A 158 13.37 30.52 -12.64
CA GLY A 158 12.88 31.82 -12.18
C GLY A 158 11.36 31.95 -12.14
N ILE A 159 10.62 30.92 -12.56
CA ILE A 159 9.15 30.86 -12.42
C ILE A 159 8.77 30.83 -10.94
N THR A 160 7.77 31.62 -10.55
CA THR A 160 7.22 31.66 -9.20
C THR A 160 5.73 31.30 -9.23
N MET A 161 5.14 31.16 -8.04
CA MET A 161 3.69 31.27 -7.92
C MET A 161 3.21 32.59 -8.55
N PHE A 162 2.04 32.56 -9.19
CA PHE A 162 1.45 33.68 -9.93
C PHE A 162 2.18 34.17 -11.19
N SER A 163 3.28 33.53 -11.63
CA SER A 163 3.81 33.77 -12.99
C SER A 163 2.71 33.54 -14.02
N SER A 164 2.75 34.31 -15.12
CA SER A 164 1.73 34.22 -16.15
C SER A 164 1.93 33.00 -17.04
N GLN A 165 0.88 32.54 -17.72
CA GLN A 165 0.96 31.51 -18.76
C GLN A 165 1.99 31.88 -19.84
N LYS A 166 2.09 33.17 -20.19
CA LYS A 166 3.08 33.68 -21.13
C LYS A 166 4.51 33.52 -20.64
N ASP A 167 4.75 33.71 -19.34
CA ASP A 167 6.08 33.51 -18.74
C ASP A 167 6.50 32.03 -18.81
N ILE A 168 5.55 31.11 -18.57
CA ILE A 168 5.77 29.66 -18.69
C ILE A 168 6.11 29.29 -20.11
N PHE A 169 5.36 29.77 -21.09
CA PHE A 169 5.62 29.46 -22.50
C PHE A 169 6.91 30.09 -23.00
N LYS A 170 7.34 31.22 -22.43
CA LYS A 170 8.65 31.80 -22.73
C LYS A 170 9.81 30.92 -22.25
N VAL A 171 9.67 30.28 -21.09
CA VAL A 171 10.71 29.45 -20.47
C VAL A 171 10.73 28.03 -21.02
N TYR A 172 9.56 27.38 -21.10
CA TYR A 172 9.41 25.96 -21.45
C TYR A 172 8.87 25.74 -22.88
N GLY A 173 8.48 26.82 -23.54
CA GLY A 173 7.96 26.83 -24.90
C GLY A 173 6.44 26.69 -24.99
N GLU A 174 5.86 27.10 -26.12
CA GLU A 174 4.43 26.95 -26.44
C GLU A 174 3.95 25.48 -26.39
N PRO A 175 2.67 25.21 -26.09
CA PRO A 175 2.14 23.85 -26.14
C PRO A 175 2.17 23.28 -27.56
N THR A 176 2.46 21.98 -27.66
CA THR A 176 2.49 21.22 -28.92
C THR A 176 1.11 20.65 -29.26
N SER A 177 0.26 20.44 -28.27
CA SER A 177 -1.12 19.98 -28.40
C SER A 177 -2.03 20.58 -27.32
N VAL A 178 -3.34 20.60 -27.60
CA VAL A 178 -4.37 21.00 -26.63
C VAL A 178 -5.36 19.84 -26.49
N GLU A 179 -5.61 19.40 -25.26
CA GLU A 179 -6.52 18.28 -24.96
C GLU A 179 -7.61 18.73 -23.97
N HIS A 180 -8.87 18.42 -24.28
CA HIS A 180 -9.97 18.61 -23.36
C HIS A 180 -10.15 17.35 -22.52
N VAL A 181 -10.13 17.51 -21.20
CA VAL A 181 -10.16 16.38 -20.26
C VAL A 181 -11.16 16.61 -19.15
N ASP A 182 -11.79 15.54 -18.67
CA ASP A 182 -12.66 15.60 -17.49
C ASP A 182 -11.85 15.76 -16.20
N ASP A 183 -10.60 15.27 -16.19
CA ASP A 183 -9.65 15.47 -15.11
C ASP A 183 -8.22 15.51 -15.65
N PHE A 184 -7.31 16.18 -14.93
CA PHE A 184 -5.92 16.31 -15.38
C PHE A 184 -5.22 14.95 -15.31
N PRO A 185 -4.77 14.39 -16.45
CA PRO A 185 -4.07 13.12 -16.42
C PRO A 185 -2.77 13.26 -15.63
N VAL A 186 -2.38 12.18 -14.96
CA VAL A 186 -1.14 12.17 -14.16
C VAL A 186 0.07 12.19 -15.09
N TYR A 187 -0.02 11.61 -16.30
CA TYR A 187 1.04 11.60 -17.31
C TYR A 187 0.51 11.44 -18.74
N ARG A 188 0.63 12.47 -19.58
CA ARG A 188 0.66 12.31 -21.05
C ARG A 188 1.29 13.52 -21.74
N GLY A 189 2.22 13.26 -22.65
CA GLY A 189 2.74 14.24 -23.62
C GLY A 189 3.76 15.25 -23.07
N ASP A 190 4.77 15.53 -23.89
CA ASP A 190 5.65 16.68 -23.68
C ASP A 190 4.96 17.94 -24.24
N ARG A 191 4.72 18.94 -23.37
CA ARG A 191 4.16 20.25 -23.72
C ARG A 191 2.68 20.21 -24.14
N THR A 192 1.88 19.34 -23.53
CA THR A 192 0.42 19.33 -23.73
C THR A 192 -0.27 20.37 -22.84
N LEU A 193 -1.19 21.13 -23.41
CA LEU A 193 -2.12 22.00 -22.68
C LEU A 193 -3.45 21.27 -22.44
N TYR A 194 -3.77 21.00 -21.19
CA TYR A 194 -5.03 20.40 -20.78
C TYR A 194 -6.06 21.47 -20.42
N VAL A 195 -7.28 21.32 -20.94
CA VAL A 195 -8.41 22.20 -20.61
C VAL A 195 -9.47 21.38 -19.91
N LYS A 196 -9.68 21.63 -18.61
CA LYS A 196 -10.61 20.86 -17.78
C LYS A 196 -11.96 21.55 -17.67
N GLY A 197 -12.96 21.02 -18.40
CA GLY A 197 -14.39 21.35 -18.27
C GLY A 197 -14.76 22.85 -18.27
N ASN A 198 -15.96 23.18 -17.79
CA ASN A 198 -16.52 24.54 -17.73
C ASN A 198 -15.82 25.49 -16.73
N ASP A 199 -14.83 25.01 -15.99
CA ASP A 199 -14.24 25.73 -14.84
C ASP A 199 -13.04 26.62 -15.22
N ASN A 200 -12.73 26.75 -16.53
CA ASN A 200 -11.60 27.53 -17.05
C ASN A 200 -10.24 27.17 -16.41
N GLN A 201 -10.10 25.96 -15.86
CA GLN A 201 -8.82 25.47 -15.35
C GLN A 201 -7.99 24.93 -16.52
N ILE A 202 -6.80 25.50 -16.67
CA ILE A 202 -5.85 25.10 -17.71
C ILE A 202 -4.66 24.44 -17.00
N GLY A 203 -4.21 23.30 -17.52
CA GLY A 203 -3.05 22.56 -17.03
C GLY A 203 -1.98 22.51 -18.11
N TYR A 204 -0.71 22.79 -17.80
CA TYR A 204 0.40 22.62 -18.74
C TYR A 204 1.41 21.63 -18.18
N LEU A 205 1.72 20.56 -18.93
CA LEU A 205 2.65 19.49 -18.49
C LEU A 205 3.99 19.59 -19.24
N TYR A 206 5.09 19.67 -18.50
CA TYR A 206 6.44 19.67 -19.07
C TYR A 206 7.47 19.04 -18.13
N LEU A 207 8.19 18.01 -18.59
CA LEU A 207 9.31 17.37 -17.89
C LEU A 207 9.05 17.03 -16.40
N GLY A 208 7.86 16.52 -16.06
CA GLY A 208 7.51 16.18 -14.68
C GLY A 208 7.06 17.38 -13.84
N LEU A 209 6.79 18.52 -14.46
CA LEU A 209 6.05 19.63 -13.87
C LEU A 209 4.66 19.70 -14.46
N ARG A 210 3.67 19.93 -13.61
CA ARG A 210 2.31 20.32 -14.01
C ARG A 210 1.99 21.70 -13.43
N PHE A 211 1.69 22.66 -14.30
CA PHE A 211 1.26 23.99 -13.91
C PHE A 211 -0.26 24.06 -14.03
N VAL A 212 -0.96 24.45 -12.97
CA VAL A 212 -2.41 24.69 -12.99
C VAL A 212 -2.66 26.18 -12.92
N PHE A 213 -3.43 26.69 -13.88
CA PHE A 213 -3.76 28.11 -14.01
C PHE A 213 -5.19 28.37 -13.53
N ALA A 214 -5.39 29.55 -12.92
CA ALA A 214 -6.71 30.16 -12.78
C ALA A 214 -6.68 31.52 -13.46
N GLY A 215 -7.37 31.63 -14.60
CA GLY A 215 -7.15 32.73 -15.53
C GLY A 215 -5.77 32.61 -16.19
N ASP A 216 -5.00 33.70 -16.20
CA ASP A 216 -3.67 33.76 -16.82
C ASP A 216 -2.51 33.47 -15.86
N ARG A 217 -2.77 33.18 -14.58
CA ARG A 217 -1.75 33.00 -13.54
C ARG A 217 -1.74 31.62 -12.93
N ILE A 218 -0.54 31.17 -12.58
CA ILE A 218 -0.31 29.92 -11.85
C ILE A 218 -0.92 30.00 -10.45
N ARG A 219 -1.70 28.96 -10.09
CA ARG A 219 -2.23 28.71 -8.74
C ARG A 219 -1.67 27.45 -8.10
N GLU A 220 -1.18 26.53 -8.91
CA GLU A 220 -0.58 25.30 -8.43
C GLU A 220 0.56 24.88 -9.35
N ILE A 221 1.66 24.42 -8.76
CA ILE A 221 2.77 23.78 -9.48
C ILE A 221 3.00 22.43 -8.85
N ASN A 222 2.92 21.37 -9.65
CA ASN A 222 3.13 20.01 -9.17
C ASN A 222 4.38 19.43 -9.77
N ILE A 223 5.28 19.01 -8.89
CA ILE A 223 6.49 18.27 -9.23
C ILE A 223 6.12 16.80 -9.11
N VAL A 224 6.17 16.07 -10.21
CA VAL A 224 5.67 14.69 -10.29
C VAL A 224 6.82 13.76 -10.67
N ARG A 225 6.88 12.57 -10.05
CA ARG A 225 7.96 11.60 -10.26
C ARG A 225 7.98 11.12 -11.71
N LYS A 226 8.96 11.51 -12.52
CA LYS A 226 9.14 10.91 -13.86
C LYS A 226 9.17 9.39 -13.75
N THR A 227 8.06 8.73 -14.10
CA THR A 227 8.05 7.31 -14.42
C THR A 227 8.74 7.21 -15.78
N LYS A 228 9.90 6.56 -15.79
CA LYS A 228 10.64 6.37 -17.04
C LYS A 228 9.69 5.62 -17.99
N PRO A 229 9.39 6.11 -19.21
CA PRO A 229 8.69 5.30 -20.19
C PRO A 229 9.52 4.04 -20.39
N ASP A 230 8.85 2.88 -20.37
CA ASP A 230 9.48 1.56 -20.39
C ASP A 230 10.39 1.43 -21.63
N ALA A 231 11.70 1.53 -21.41
CA ALA A 231 12.72 1.52 -22.46
C ALA A 231 13.14 0.10 -22.90
N SER A 232 12.32 -0.91 -22.64
CA SER A 232 12.59 -2.29 -23.04
C SER A 232 11.74 -2.69 -24.25
N GLN A 233 12.35 -2.69 -25.44
CA GLN A 233 12.56 -3.91 -26.25
C GLN A 233 13.04 -3.55 -27.67
N GLU A 234 14.35 -3.32 -27.82
CA GLU A 234 15.09 -3.87 -28.95
C GLU A 234 15.85 -5.08 -28.41
N SER A 235 15.48 -6.28 -28.85
CA SER A 235 16.15 -7.53 -28.47
C SER A 235 17.19 -7.91 -29.52
N PRO A 236 18.41 -8.36 -29.15
CA PRO A 236 19.36 -8.97 -30.07
C PRO A 236 18.93 -10.42 -30.42
N PRO A 237 19.43 -11.00 -31.53
CA PRO A 237 18.92 -12.26 -32.05
C PRO A 237 19.54 -13.43 -31.27
N VAL A 238 18.71 -14.23 -30.59
CA VAL A 238 19.10 -15.55 -30.10
C VAL A 238 18.23 -16.61 -30.76
N SER A 239 18.91 -17.43 -31.55
CA SER A 239 18.40 -18.55 -32.31
C SER A 239 17.96 -19.69 -31.39
N HIS A 240 16.65 -19.77 -31.16
CA HIS A 240 15.95 -21.04 -31.11
C HIS A 240 14.82 -20.96 -32.12
N GLN A 241 14.60 -22.02 -32.91
CA GLN A 241 13.49 -22.10 -33.86
C GLN A 241 12.25 -22.68 -33.17
N PRO A 242 11.28 -21.86 -32.72
CA PRO A 242 9.88 -22.21 -32.81
C PRO A 242 9.40 -21.93 -34.24
N GLN A 243 8.47 -22.77 -34.71
CA GLN A 243 7.87 -22.63 -36.03
C GLN A 243 7.29 -21.21 -36.22
N PRO A 244 7.39 -20.63 -37.44
CA PRO A 244 7.03 -19.25 -37.69
C PRO A 244 5.54 -19.02 -37.43
N VAL A 245 5.23 -18.40 -36.30
CA VAL A 245 3.95 -17.69 -36.13
C VAL A 245 4.04 -16.50 -37.08
N THR A 246 3.26 -16.56 -38.15
CA THR A 246 3.14 -15.47 -39.12
C THR A 246 2.63 -14.24 -38.37
N GLU A 247 3.50 -13.26 -38.16
CA GLU A 247 3.18 -12.01 -37.48
C GLU A 247 2.08 -11.30 -38.26
N TYR A 248 0.83 -11.36 -37.79
CA TYR A 248 -0.31 -10.76 -38.47
C TYR A 248 -0.27 -9.24 -38.23
N ARG A 249 0.37 -8.49 -39.13
CA ARG A 249 0.49 -7.01 -39.06
C ARG A 249 -0.72 -6.23 -39.57
N GLY A 250 -1.89 -6.86 -39.68
CA GLY A 250 -3.11 -6.15 -40.07
C GLY A 250 -3.65 -5.33 -38.90
N THR A 251 -3.87 -4.02 -39.08
CA THR A 251 -4.71 -3.24 -38.17
C THR A 251 -6.12 -3.84 -38.15
N ILE A 252 -6.56 -4.28 -36.97
CA ILE A 252 -7.91 -4.84 -36.80
C ILE A 252 -8.93 -3.71 -36.93
N ASP A 253 -9.81 -3.83 -37.92
CA ASP A 253 -10.93 -2.89 -38.10
C ASP A 253 -12.10 -3.30 -37.19
N THR A 254 -12.18 -2.67 -36.02
CA THR A 254 -13.22 -2.96 -35.03
C THR A 254 -14.64 -2.64 -35.51
N SER A 255 -14.81 -1.84 -36.58
CA SER A 255 -16.13 -1.53 -37.12
C SER A 255 -16.84 -2.73 -37.75
N THR A 256 -16.06 -3.74 -38.14
CA THR A 256 -16.57 -5.00 -38.72
C THR A 256 -16.92 -6.05 -37.66
N ILE A 257 -16.51 -5.85 -36.41
CA ILE A 257 -16.68 -6.82 -35.33
C ILE A 257 -18.14 -6.84 -34.88
N VAL A 258 -18.73 -8.04 -34.91
CA VAL A 258 -20.02 -8.34 -34.31
C VAL A 258 -19.81 -9.25 -33.11
N VAL A 259 -20.15 -8.76 -31.92
CA VAL A 259 -19.99 -9.49 -30.65
C VAL A 259 -21.24 -10.31 -30.36
N GLU A 260 -21.08 -11.64 -30.25
CA GLU A 260 -22.10 -12.57 -29.80
C GLU A 260 -22.27 -12.44 -28.27
N GLU A 261 -23.48 -12.08 -27.84
CA GLU A 261 -23.81 -11.86 -26.43
C GLU A 261 -23.48 -13.06 -25.55
N GLY A 262 -22.76 -12.80 -24.47
CA GLY A 262 -22.37 -13.81 -23.48
C GLY A 262 -21.33 -14.83 -23.95
N ARG A 263 -20.76 -14.61 -25.15
CA ARG A 263 -19.73 -15.47 -25.74
C ARG A 263 -18.47 -14.68 -26.11
N GLY A 264 -18.60 -13.57 -26.84
CA GLY A 264 -17.47 -12.78 -27.36
C GLY A 264 -17.53 -12.65 -28.88
N PHE A 265 -16.39 -12.60 -29.57
CA PHE A 265 -16.35 -12.42 -31.03
C PHE A 265 -15.20 -13.20 -31.65
N ASP A 266 -15.32 -13.59 -32.91
CA ASP A 266 -14.35 -14.40 -33.65
C ASP A 266 -13.90 -15.64 -32.84
N GLN A 267 -12.63 -15.66 -32.43
CA GLN A 267 -12.01 -16.72 -31.62
C GLN A 267 -11.84 -16.30 -30.15
N PHE A 268 -12.29 -15.11 -29.78
CA PHE A 268 -12.24 -14.60 -28.40
C PHE A 268 -13.50 -15.01 -27.66
N VAL A 269 -13.46 -16.22 -27.10
CA VAL A 269 -14.60 -16.79 -26.38
C VAL A 269 -14.35 -16.71 -24.87
N VAL A 270 -15.25 -16.03 -24.16
CA VAL A 270 -15.18 -15.89 -22.70
C VAL A 270 -15.35 -17.25 -22.02
N GLY A 271 -14.37 -17.60 -21.19
CA GLY A 271 -14.31 -18.87 -20.48
C GLY A 271 -13.79 -20.05 -21.31
N ASP A 272 -13.29 -19.81 -22.53
CA ASP A 272 -12.57 -20.82 -23.30
C ASP A 272 -11.11 -20.92 -22.80
N PRO A 273 -10.66 -22.10 -22.33
CA PRO A 273 -9.29 -22.32 -21.89
C PRO A 273 -8.22 -22.02 -22.95
N GLN A 274 -8.58 -22.02 -24.24
CA GLN A 274 -7.66 -21.67 -25.33
C GLN A 274 -7.50 -20.16 -25.52
N CYS A 275 -8.45 -19.36 -25.04
CA CYS A 275 -8.40 -17.90 -25.13
C CYS A 275 -7.55 -17.32 -24.00
N THR A 276 -6.23 -17.50 -24.11
CA THR A 276 -5.25 -17.03 -23.12
C THR A 276 -4.77 -15.61 -23.42
N LYS A 277 -4.07 -14.97 -22.47
CA LYS A 277 -3.37 -13.69 -22.73
C LYS A 277 -2.46 -13.74 -23.95
N GLN A 278 -1.68 -14.81 -24.11
CA GLN A 278 -0.77 -14.96 -25.24
C GLN A 278 -1.54 -15.09 -26.56
N PHE A 279 -2.66 -15.81 -26.55
CA PHE A 279 -3.53 -15.87 -27.70
C PHE A 279 -4.07 -14.48 -28.08
N ILE A 280 -4.55 -13.70 -27.11
CA ILE A 280 -5.04 -12.34 -27.33
C ILE A 280 -3.94 -11.44 -27.90
N LYS A 281 -2.74 -11.46 -27.31
CA LYS A 281 -1.57 -10.70 -27.78
C LYS A 281 -1.14 -11.08 -29.18
N SER A 282 -1.23 -12.36 -29.55
CA SER A 282 -0.88 -12.79 -30.92
C SER A 282 -1.83 -12.25 -31.99
N ARG A 283 -3.04 -11.80 -31.60
CA ARG A 283 -4.03 -11.22 -32.51
C ARG A 283 -4.01 -9.70 -32.49
N PHE A 284 -3.98 -9.08 -31.32
CA PHE A 284 -4.07 -7.62 -31.18
C PHE A 284 -2.71 -6.91 -31.07
N GLY A 285 -1.61 -7.65 -30.97
CA GLY A 285 -0.28 -7.11 -30.68
C GLY A 285 -0.09 -6.79 -29.20
N ARG A 286 0.89 -5.94 -28.89
CA ARG A 286 1.20 -5.53 -27.51
C ARG A 286 0.11 -4.59 -26.96
N PRO A 287 -0.48 -4.86 -25.77
CA PRO A 287 -1.45 -3.95 -25.16
C PRO A 287 -0.78 -2.65 -24.72
N ALA A 288 -1.58 -1.60 -24.53
CA ALA A 288 -1.10 -0.33 -23.98
C ALA A 288 -0.67 -0.47 -22.51
N GLU A 289 -1.31 -1.38 -21.77
CA GLU A 289 -1.02 -1.72 -20.38
C GLU A 289 -1.36 -3.19 -20.13
N GLU A 290 -0.52 -3.88 -19.35
CA GLU A 290 -0.69 -5.28 -18.99
C GLU A 290 -0.45 -5.46 -17.48
N THR A 291 -1.35 -6.18 -16.81
CA THR A 291 -1.17 -6.64 -15.44
C THR A 291 -1.40 -8.15 -15.35
N ASP A 292 -1.26 -8.75 -14.16
CA ASP A 292 -1.48 -10.18 -13.92
C ASP A 292 -2.84 -10.70 -14.37
N HIS A 293 -3.86 -9.84 -14.52
CA HIS A 293 -5.20 -10.26 -14.92
C HIS A 293 -5.85 -9.35 -15.97
N TRP A 294 -5.11 -8.40 -16.54
CA TRP A 294 -5.70 -7.35 -17.38
C TRP A 294 -4.84 -7.06 -18.62
N LEU A 295 -5.49 -6.92 -19.77
CA LEU A 295 -4.90 -6.44 -21.02
C LEU A 295 -5.69 -5.23 -21.54
N ASN A 296 -5.05 -4.05 -21.55
CA ASN A 296 -5.65 -2.79 -21.94
C ASN A 296 -5.38 -2.50 -23.42
N TYR A 297 -6.40 -2.56 -24.26
CA TYR A 297 -6.33 -2.13 -25.67
C TYR A 297 -7.26 -0.95 -25.95
N LYS A 298 -7.81 -0.32 -24.92
CA LYS A 298 -8.77 0.78 -25.03
C LYS A 298 -8.30 1.92 -25.94
N PRO A 299 -7.05 2.42 -25.87
CA PRO A 299 -6.61 3.53 -26.72
C PRO A 299 -6.62 3.22 -28.23
N GLN A 300 -6.44 1.95 -28.60
CA GLN A 300 -6.29 1.54 -30.00
C GLN A 300 -7.61 1.01 -30.58
N TYR A 301 -8.30 0.17 -29.81
CA TYR A 301 -9.44 -0.61 -30.29
C TYR A 301 -10.73 -0.39 -29.48
N GLY A 302 -10.67 0.35 -28.37
CA GLY A 302 -11.79 0.46 -27.44
C GLY A 302 -12.11 -0.85 -26.71
N LEU A 303 -11.13 -1.76 -26.58
CA LEU A 303 -11.30 -3.08 -25.97
C LEU A 303 -10.40 -3.25 -24.76
N ASP A 304 -10.90 -3.90 -23.70
CA ASP A 304 -10.04 -4.46 -22.64
C ASP A 304 -10.43 -5.92 -22.37
N PHE A 305 -9.46 -6.71 -21.90
CA PHE A 305 -9.65 -8.12 -21.58
C PHE A 305 -9.27 -8.40 -20.13
N LEU A 306 -10.14 -9.06 -19.38
CA LEU A 306 -9.86 -9.56 -18.05
C LEU A 306 -9.60 -11.06 -18.11
N THR A 307 -8.51 -11.53 -17.51
CA THR A 307 -8.15 -12.95 -17.44
C THR A 307 -8.05 -13.44 -16.00
N THR A 308 -8.11 -14.75 -15.79
CA THR A 308 -7.77 -15.30 -14.47
C THR A 308 -6.28 -15.17 -14.21
N ALA A 309 -5.89 -14.90 -12.96
CA ALA A 309 -4.47 -14.73 -12.59
C ALA A 309 -3.67 -16.04 -12.61
N ASP A 310 -4.34 -17.19 -12.50
CA ASP A 310 -3.71 -18.51 -12.38
C ASP A 310 -3.50 -19.23 -13.72
N LYS A 311 -4.37 -18.97 -14.70
CA LYS A 311 -4.45 -19.71 -15.97
C LYS A 311 -4.45 -18.81 -17.20
N ASP A 312 -4.36 -17.50 -17.00
CA ASP A 312 -4.46 -16.48 -18.06
C ASP A 312 -5.71 -16.64 -18.95
N MET A 313 -6.76 -17.30 -18.45
CA MET A 313 -7.96 -17.61 -19.23
C MET A 313 -8.88 -16.38 -19.28
N LEU A 314 -9.34 -16.00 -20.48
CA LEU A 314 -10.28 -14.89 -20.67
C LEU A 314 -11.58 -15.10 -19.90
N ILE A 315 -11.93 -14.16 -19.02
CA ILE A 315 -13.17 -14.18 -18.22
C ILE A 315 -14.09 -12.99 -18.46
N GLU A 316 -13.57 -11.88 -19.00
CA GLU A 316 -14.40 -10.76 -19.44
C GLU A 316 -13.81 -10.07 -20.67
N ILE A 317 -14.68 -9.61 -21.56
CA ILE A 317 -14.34 -8.65 -22.61
C ILE A 317 -15.08 -7.36 -22.30
N ARG A 318 -14.41 -6.21 -22.36
CA ARG A 318 -15.00 -4.90 -22.10
C ARG A 318 -14.92 -4.03 -23.35
N LEU A 319 -16.07 -3.62 -23.86
CA LEU A 319 -16.23 -2.65 -24.93
C LEU A 319 -16.34 -1.26 -24.30
N ASN A 320 -15.43 -0.37 -24.69
CA ASN A 320 -15.27 0.96 -24.13
C ASN A 320 -15.51 2.04 -25.21
N PRO A 321 -15.59 3.33 -24.83
CA PRO A 321 -15.65 4.42 -25.81
C PRO A 321 -14.48 4.33 -26.78
N GLY A 322 -14.76 4.35 -28.09
CA GLY A 322 -13.79 4.11 -29.16
C GLY A 322 -13.97 2.78 -29.89
N PHE A 323 -14.67 1.80 -29.31
CA PHE A 323 -15.06 0.56 -30.01
C PHE A 323 -16.13 0.86 -31.06
N ARG A 324 -15.87 0.51 -32.33
CA ARG A 324 -16.73 0.86 -33.47
C ARG A 324 -17.67 -0.26 -33.93
N GLY A 325 -17.52 -1.45 -33.36
CA GLY A 325 -18.36 -2.61 -33.68
C GLY A 325 -19.70 -2.55 -32.98
N LYS A 326 -20.42 -3.68 -33.00
CA LYS A 326 -21.74 -3.81 -32.38
C LYS A 326 -21.99 -5.21 -31.83
N LEU A 327 -23.01 -5.36 -30.99
CA LEU A 327 -23.51 -6.65 -30.56
C LEU A 327 -24.36 -7.31 -31.65
N GLY A 328 -24.60 -8.62 -31.55
CA GLY A 328 -25.51 -9.36 -32.43
C GLY A 328 -26.94 -8.80 -32.45
N SER A 329 -27.37 -8.19 -31.36
CA SER A 329 -28.61 -7.44 -31.22
C SER A 329 -28.64 -6.05 -31.89
N ASN A 330 -27.52 -5.60 -32.49
CA ASN A 330 -27.28 -4.26 -33.01
C ASN A 330 -27.09 -3.13 -31.97
N VAL A 331 -26.97 -3.44 -30.67
CA VAL A 331 -26.51 -2.44 -29.69
C VAL A 331 -25.04 -2.10 -29.95
N SER A 332 -24.69 -0.82 -29.95
CA SER A 332 -23.30 -0.34 -30.06
C SER A 332 -22.99 0.66 -28.94
N MET A 333 -21.75 1.19 -28.90
CA MET A 333 -21.39 2.24 -27.95
C MET A 333 -22.17 3.55 -28.15
N ASP A 334 -22.79 3.75 -29.31
CA ASP A 334 -23.63 4.92 -29.62
C ASP A 334 -25.10 4.75 -29.16
N SER A 335 -25.50 3.52 -28.82
CA SER A 335 -26.85 3.23 -28.34
C SER A 335 -27.13 3.87 -26.99
N LEU A 336 -28.41 4.16 -26.74
CA LEU A 336 -28.91 4.71 -25.50
C LEU A 336 -29.42 3.59 -24.57
N MET A 337 -29.58 3.94 -23.30
CA MET A 337 -30.14 3.05 -22.28
C MET A 337 -31.52 2.48 -22.68
N ASN A 338 -32.37 3.27 -23.35
CA ASN A 338 -33.66 2.79 -23.82
C ASN A 338 -33.55 1.75 -24.94
N ASP A 339 -32.53 1.83 -25.80
CA ASP A 339 -32.29 0.83 -26.86
C ASP A 339 -31.95 -0.53 -26.23
N VAL A 340 -31.13 -0.52 -25.17
CA VAL A 340 -30.80 -1.70 -24.37
C VAL A 340 -32.07 -2.29 -23.74
N PHE A 341 -32.91 -1.45 -23.13
CA PHE A 341 -34.15 -1.91 -22.50
C PHE A 341 -35.17 -2.45 -23.49
N GLN A 342 -35.24 -1.91 -24.71
CA GLN A 342 -36.12 -2.42 -25.76
C GLN A 342 -35.71 -3.82 -26.20
N ILE A 343 -34.41 -4.10 -26.25
CA ILE A 343 -33.85 -5.39 -26.69
C ILE A 343 -33.91 -6.41 -25.57
N TYR A 344 -33.33 -6.10 -24.40
CA TYR A 344 -33.13 -7.07 -23.31
C TYR A 344 -34.22 -7.00 -22.22
N GLY A 345 -35.17 -6.08 -22.36
CA GLY A 345 -36.20 -5.79 -21.36
C GLY A 345 -35.74 -4.74 -20.33
N GLY A 346 -36.67 -3.91 -19.86
CA GLY A 346 -36.39 -2.92 -18.82
C GLY A 346 -36.02 -3.53 -17.46
N PRO A 347 -35.53 -2.72 -16.51
CA PRO A 347 -35.19 -3.19 -15.18
C PRO A 347 -36.43 -3.74 -14.45
N VAL A 348 -36.25 -4.82 -13.70
CA VAL A 348 -37.29 -5.37 -12.80
C VAL A 348 -37.31 -4.63 -11.46
N ALA A 349 -36.19 -4.00 -11.10
CA ALA A 349 -36.03 -3.17 -9.92
C ALA A 349 -34.98 -2.08 -10.19
N GLU A 350 -35.09 -0.96 -9.48
CA GLU A 350 -34.08 0.09 -9.46
C GLU A 350 -33.61 0.33 -8.03
N GLN A 351 -32.30 0.51 -7.82
CA GLN A 351 -31.71 0.75 -6.50
C GLN A 351 -30.66 1.86 -6.59
N SER A 352 -30.67 2.76 -5.61
CA SER A 352 -29.58 3.74 -5.43
C SER A 352 -28.55 3.20 -4.46
N VAL A 353 -27.28 3.22 -4.83
CA VAL A 353 -26.18 2.61 -4.07
C VAL A 353 -24.97 3.54 -4.02
N ASP A 354 -24.17 3.42 -2.96
CA ASP A 354 -22.96 4.23 -2.77
C ASP A 354 -21.79 3.73 -3.64
N ASP A 355 -21.79 2.44 -3.96
CA ASP A 355 -20.81 1.83 -4.85
C ASP A 355 -21.52 0.93 -5.87
N LEU A 356 -21.21 1.10 -7.15
CA LEU A 356 -21.74 0.27 -8.21
C LEU A 356 -20.98 -1.06 -8.32
N GLY A 357 -19.75 -1.19 -7.82
CA GLY A 357 -18.90 -2.38 -7.98
C GLY A 357 -19.57 -3.74 -7.68
N PRO A 358 -20.08 -3.97 -6.45
CA PRO A 358 -20.43 -5.31 -5.97
C PRO A 358 -21.78 -5.87 -6.45
N HIS A 359 -22.54 -5.13 -7.25
CA HIS A 359 -23.93 -5.47 -7.59
C HIS A 359 -24.04 -6.23 -8.92
N PHE A 360 -24.66 -7.40 -8.92
CA PHE A 360 -24.79 -8.28 -10.10
C PHE A 360 -26.17 -8.97 -10.14
N GLU A 361 -27.17 -8.37 -9.49
CA GLU A 361 -28.53 -8.87 -9.47
C GLU A 361 -29.16 -8.72 -10.85
N ASN A 362 -29.75 -9.81 -11.32
CA ASN A 362 -30.27 -9.87 -12.68
C ASN A 362 -31.37 -8.82 -12.91
N ARG A 363 -31.24 -8.06 -14.00
CA ARG A 363 -32.16 -7.00 -14.43
C ARG A 363 -32.45 -5.94 -13.37
N THR A 364 -31.58 -5.75 -12.39
CA THR A 364 -31.69 -4.65 -11.43
C THR A 364 -30.80 -3.49 -11.88
N LEU A 365 -31.39 -2.30 -12.03
CA LEU A 365 -30.66 -1.08 -12.39
C LEU A 365 -30.13 -0.40 -11.13
N PHE A 366 -28.82 -0.49 -10.92
CA PHE A 366 -28.13 0.18 -9.82
C PHE A 366 -27.69 1.58 -10.26
N LYS A 367 -27.95 2.60 -9.44
CA LYS A 367 -27.68 4.01 -9.73
C LYS A 367 -26.77 4.65 -8.68
N ARG A 368 -25.82 5.46 -9.13
CA ARG A 368 -24.96 6.33 -8.31
C ARG A 368 -24.72 7.65 -9.03
N GLY A 369 -25.43 8.71 -8.65
CA GLY A 369 -25.38 9.99 -9.35
C GLY A 369 -25.86 9.84 -10.80
N THR A 370 -25.04 10.26 -11.77
CA THR A 370 -25.33 10.08 -13.20
C THR A 370 -24.94 8.71 -13.73
N PHE A 371 -24.20 7.90 -12.95
CA PHE A 371 -23.79 6.57 -13.40
C PHE A 371 -24.81 5.52 -13.00
N SER A 372 -25.01 4.55 -13.88
CA SER A 372 -25.82 3.38 -13.56
C SER A 372 -25.30 2.14 -14.23
N LYS A 373 -25.65 0.96 -13.70
CA LYS A 373 -25.35 -0.31 -14.37
C LYS A 373 -26.50 -1.30 -14.23
N ILE A 374 -26.63 -2.19 -15.20
CA ILE A 374 -27.60 -3.28 -15.20
C ILE A 374 -26.97 -4.55 -15.75
N PHE A 375 -27.18 -5.68 -15.07
CA PHE A 375 -26.67 -6.97 -15.50
C PHE A 375 -27.80 -7.87 -16.00
N TYR A 376 -27.69 -8.35 -17.23
CA TYR A 376 -28.54 -9.36 -17.82
C TYR A 376 -27.81 -10.69 -17.81
N ASN A 377 -27.90 -11.39 -16.67
CA ASN A 377 -27.13 -12.60 -16.41
C ASN A 377 -27.46 -13.72 -17.40
N GLU A 378 -28.72 -13.88 -17.81
CA GLU A 378 -29.16 -14.86 -18.80
C GLU A 378 -28.51 -14.67 -20.19
N TYR A 379 -28.02 -13.46 -20.47
CA TYR A 379 -27.31 -13.15 -21.71
C TYR A 379 -25.81 -12.98 -21.51
N GLY A 380 -25.31 -13.03 -20.26
CA GLY A 380 -23.91 -12.76 -19.95
C GLY A 380 -23.50 -11.32 -20.29
N MET A 381 -24.40 -10.34 -20.14
CA MET A 381 -24.18 -8.95 -20.57
C MET A 381 -24.37 -7.95 -19.43
N LEU A 382 -23.37 -7.13 -19.15
CA LEU A 382 -23.44 -6.02 -18.19
C LEU A 382 -23.27 -4.69 -18.94
N PHE A 383 -24.18 -3.76 -18.71
CA PHE A 383 -24.10 -2.41 -19.31
C PHE A 383 -23.86 -1.37 -18.23
N TRP A 384 -22.89 -0.51 -18.47
CA TRP A 384 -22.65 0.71 -17.69
C TRP A 384 -23.12 1.91 -18.49
N PHE A 385 -23.80 2.83 -17.82
CA PHE A 385 -24.31 4.06 -18.40
C PHE A 385 -23.75 5.28 -17.66
N ASN A 386 -23.57 6.37 -18.41
CA ASN A 386 -23.42 7.72 -17.87
C ASN A 386 -24.58 8.56 -18.41
N GLY A 387 -25.53 8.91 -17.53
CA GLY A 387 -26.83 9.42 -17.92
C GLY A 387 -27.60 8.36 -18.71
N ASN A 388 -27.97 8.69 -19.94
CA ASN A 388 -28.69 7.79 -20.85
C ASN A 388 -27.79 7.13 -21.92
N ARG A 389 -26.49 7.38 -21.92
CA ARG A 389 -25.54 6.84 -22.91
C ARG A 389 -24.77 5.66 -22.34
N ILE A 390 -24.49 4.67 -23.19
CA ILE A 390 -23.61 3.57 -22.82
C ILE A 390 -22.19 4.10 -22.62
N ASN A 391 -21.62 3.81 -21.46
CA ASN A 391 -20.23 4.11 -21.13
C ASN A 391 -19.34 2.87 -21.27
N GLN A 392 -19.88 1.67 -21.01
CA GLN A 392 -19.14 0.42 -21.18
C GLN A 392 -20.12 -0.74 -21.35
N ILE A 393 -19.75 -1.73 -22.16
CA ILE A 393 -20.43 -3.02 -22.28
C ILE A 393 -19.44 -4.09 -21.82
N VAL A 394 -19.84 -4.96 -20.89
CA VAL A 394 -19.01 -6.07 -20.40
C VAL A 394 -19.67 -7.39 -20.76
N ILE A 395 -18.91 -8.24 -21.45
CA ILE A 395 -19.31 -9.59 -21.84
C ILE A 395 -18.74 -10.57 -20.83
N HIS A 396 -19.62 -11.32 -20.19
CA HIS A 396 -19.33 -12.43 -19.30
C HIS A 396 -19.70 -13.76 -19.96
N ARG A 397 -19.23 -14.88 -19.40
CA ARG A 397 -19.67 -16.20 -19.84
C ARG A 397 -21.16 -16.37 -19.55
N LYS A 398 -21.94 -16.65 -20.59
CA LYS A 398 -23.36 -17.00 -20.46
C LYS A 398 -23.55 -18.28 -19.63
N PRO A 399 -24.46 -18.32 -18.65
CA PRO A 399 -24.75 -19.54 -17.90
C PRO A 399 -25.31 -20.65 -18.84
N PRO A 400 -24.91 -21.92 -18.65
CA PRO A 400 -25.42 -23.04 -19.44
C PRO A 400 -26.95 -23.11 -19.43
N GLY A 401 -27.56 -23.29 -20.61
CA GLY A 401 -29.02 -23.40 -20.74
C GLY A 401 -29.79 -22.07 -20.82
N SER A 402 -29.09 -20.93 -20.79
CA SER A 402 -29.78 -19.63 -20.88
C SER A 402 -30.31 -19.36 -22.31
N PRO A 403 -31.44 -18.65 -22.47
CA PRO A 403 -32.09 -18.43 -23.77
C PRO A 403 -31.19 -17.67 -24.75
N ALA A 404 -31.34 -17.93 -26.05
CA ALA A 404 -30.67 -17.13 -27.08
C ALA A 404 -31.04 -15.64 -26.92
N PRO A 405 -30.10 -14.71 -27.18
CA PRO A 405 -30.40 -13.29 -27.11
C PRO A 405 -31.57 -12.96 -28.05
N PRO A 406 -32.47 -12.05 -27.64
CA PRO A 406 -33.60 -11.64 -28.47
C PRO A 406 -33.07 -11.06 -29.78
N ARG A 407 -33.46 -11.66 -30.90
CA ARG A 407 -33.15 -11.09 -32.21
C ARG A 407 -33.90 -9.77 -32.33
N PRO A 408 -33.29 -8.72 -32.91
CA PRO A 408 -33.99 -7.47 -33.16
C PRO A 408 -35.24 -7.81 -33.97
N VAL A 409 -36.40 -7.62 -33.36
CA VAL A 409 -37.67 -7.73 -34.07
C VAL A 409 -37.64 -6.56 -35.03
N VAL A 410 -37.37 -6.83 -36.31
CA VAL A 410 -37.47 -5.83 -37.38
C VAL A 410 -38.88 -5.28 -37.26
N ALA A 411 -38.99 -4.06 -36.72
CA ALA A 411 -40.29 -3.46 -36.46
C ALA A 411 -41.04 -3.43 -37.79
N SER A 412 -42.08 -4.25 -37.92
CA SER A 412 -43.04 -4.08 -38.99
C SER A 412 -43.59 -2.66 -38.85
N PRO A 413 -43.47 -1.81 -39.86
CA PRO A 413 -43.93 -0.43 -39.78
C PRO A 413 -45.45 -0.43 -39.66
N GLY A 414 -45.98 -0.34 -38.43
CA GLY A 414 -47.43 -0.33 -38.19
C GLY A 414 -47.94 -0.70 -36.78
N ALA A 415 -47.08 -1.07 -35.82
CA ALA A 415 -47.57 -1.40 -34.46
C ALA A 415 -47.76 -0.14 -33.59
N PRO A 416 -48.92 0.03 -32.92
CA PRO A 416 -49.21 1.21 -32.09
C PRO A 416 -48.40 1.21 -30.78
N GLN A 417 -47.97 2.41 -30.35
CA GLN A 417 -47.18 2.63 -29.13
C GLN A 417 -47.97 2.32 -27.85
N PRO A 418 -47.30 1.89 -26.75
CA PRO A 418 -47.97 1.50 -25.51
C PRO A 418 -48.49 2.70 -24.70
N LEU A 419 -49.65 2.50 -24.07
CA LEU A 419 -50.41 3.48 -23.30
C LEU A 419 -49.63 4.10 -22.13
N ASP A 420 -49.79 5.42 -22.02
CA ASP A 420 -49.44 6.28 -20.91
C ASP A 420 -50.28 5.90 -19.66
N ILE A 421 -49.63 5.37 -18.62
CA ILE A 421 -50.29 5.00 -17.36
C ILE A 421 -50.37 6.25 -16.47
N GLN A 422 -51.52 6.94 -16.52
CA GLN A 422 -51.85 7.99 -15.55
C GLN A 422 -52.17 7.38 -14.18
N ILE A 423 -51.35 7.72 -13.18
CA ILE A 423 -51.58 7.39 -11.77
C ILE A 423 -52.51 8.45 -11.17
N ASP A 424 -53.78 8.08 -10.94
CA ASP A 424 -54.81 8.91 -10.27
C ASP A 424 -54.43 9.14 -8.79
N ARG A 425 -54.08 10.37 -8.43
CA ARG A 425 -53.85 10.81 -7.05
C ARG A 425 -55.14 11.41 -6.47
N ARG A 426 -55.97 10.58 -5.84
CA ARG A 426 -57.04 11.04 -4.94
C ARG A 426 -56.76 10.63 -3.50
N TYR A 427 -56.41 11.61 -2.66
CA TYR A 427 -56.32 11.46 -1.21
C TYR A 427 -57.68 11.76 -0.55
N PRO A 428 -58.14 10.97 0.45
CA PRO A 428 -59.32 11.30 1.22
C PRO A 428 -59.00 12.34 2.32
N ARG A 429 -59.86 13.34 2.45
CA ARG A 429 -59.91 14.26 3.61
C ARG A 429 -60.41 13.49 4.84
N TRP A 430 -59.60 13.42 5.90
CA TRP A 430 -59.99 12.88 7.21
C TRP A 430 -60.24 14.01 8.22
N GLY A 431 -61.38 13.93 8.93
CA GLY A 431 -61.79 14.89 9.95
C GLY A 431 -61.05 14.77 11.30
N PRO A 432 -61.21 15.75 12.21
CA PRO A 432 -60.28 16.02 13.31
C PRO A 432 -60.39 15.10 14.56
N LEU A 433 -61.32 14.16 14.62
CA LEU A 433 -61.56 13.33 15.82
C LEU A 433 -60.79 11.99 15.87
N VAL A 434 -60.03 11.63 14.83
CA VAL A 434 -59.18 10.41 14.80
C VAL A 434 -57.76 10.66 15.37
N ARG A 435 -57.51 11.81 16.01
CA ARG A 435 -56.14 12.28 16.29
C ARG A 435 -55.44 11.66 17.50
N ILE A 436 -56.14 11.13 18.50
CA ILE A 436 -55.47 10.71 19.76
C ILE A 436 -55.04 9.23 19.72
N GLU A 437 -55.87 8.33 19.21
CA GLU A 437 -55.50 6.90 19.10
C GLU A 437 -54.39 6.66 18.07
N LYS A 438 -54.41 7.37 16.93
CA LYS A 438 -53.32 7.30 15.96
C LYS A 438 -52.01 7.85 16.51
N LEU A 439 -52.04 8.88 17.36
CA LEU A 439 -50.84 9.43 17.98
C LEU A 439 -50.15 8.39 18.89
N TRP A 440 -50.93 7.60 19.62
CA TRP A 440 -50.40 6.52 20.46
C TRP A 440 -49.72 5.41 19.64
N GLU A 441 -50.31 5.03 18.49
CA GLU A 441 -49.68 4.08 17.56
C GLU A 441 -48.41 4.64 16.90
N TYR A 442 -48.36 5.95 16.60
CA TYR A 442 -47.14 6.61 16.15
C TYR A 442 -46.03 6.61 17.21
N VAL A 443 -46.38 6.85 18.48
CA VAL A 443 -45.41 6.79 19.59
C VAL A 443 -44.86 5.37 19.77
N LYS A 444 -45.72 4.33 19.69
CA LYS A 444 -45.26 2.93 19.70
C LYS A 444 -44.34 2.61 18.53
N MET A 445 -44.69 3.04 17.31
CA MET A 445 -43.82 2.84 16.14
C MET A 445 -42.47 3.56 16.29
N LEU A 446 -42.45 4.78 16.83
CA LEU A 446 -41.21 5.51 17.12
C LEU A 446 -40.35 4.77 18.16
N TRP A 447 -40.94 4.23 19.22
CA TRP A 447 -40.22 3.43 20.22
C TRP A 447 -39.63 2.15 19.62
N ILE A 448 -40.39 1.44 18.79
CA ILE A 448 -39.92 0.24 18.09
C ILE A 448 -38.75 0.61 17.15
N TYR A 449 -38.88 1.70 16.40
CA TYR A 449 -37.81 2.18 15.51
C TYR A 449 -36.54 2.57 16.27
N TRP A 450 -36.68 3.23 17.43
CA TRP A 450 -35.56 3.55 18.33
C TRP A 450 -34.88 2.30 18.88
N TYR A 451 -35.64 1.28 19.25
CA TYR A 451 -35.09 0.01 19.71
C TYR A 451 -34.28 -0.69 18.61
N TYR A 452 -34.81 -0.77 17.39
CA TYR A 452 -34.10 -1.39 16.26
C TYR A 452 -32.85 -0.61 15.86
N THR A 453 -32.90 0.72 15.86
CA THR A 453 -31.72 1.55 15.55
C THR A 453 -30.61 1.38 16.59
N LEU A 454 -30.93 1.30 17.88
CA LEU A 454 -29.96 1.00 18.93
C LEU A 454 -29.39 -0.43 18.81
N ALA A 455 -30.22 -1.41 18.47
CA ALA A 455 -29.76 -2.79 18.25
C ALA A 455 -28.82 -2.90 17.05
N ILE A 456 -29.14 -2.21 15.94
CA ILE A 456 -28.28 -2.14 14.75
C ILE A 456 -26.96 -1.43 15.09
N LEU A 457 -26.99 -0.32 15.82
CA LEU A 457 -25.78 0.38 16.24
C LEU A 457 -24.88 -0.50 17.12
N ALA A 458 -25.46 -1.23 18.07
CA ALA A 458 -24.72 -2.19 18.90
C ALA A 458 -24.06 -3.29 18.06
N LEU A 459 -24.78 -3.84 17.07
CA LEU A 459 -24.24 -4.82 16.14
C LEU A 459 -23.07 -4.25 15.31
N LEU A 460 -23.23 -3.03 14.79
CA LEU A 460 -22.18 -2.33 14.04
C LEU A 460 -20.93 -2.08 14.89
N LEU A 461 -21.09 -1.72 16.16
CA LEU A 461 -19.95 -1.54 17.08
C LEU A 461 -19.23 -2.85 17.38
N LEU A 462 -19.95 -3.97 17.48
CA LEU A 462 -19.34 -5.29 17.64
C LEU A 462 -18.57 -5.71 16.38
N LEU A 463 -19.13 -5.45 15.19
CA LEU A 463 -18.45 -5.71 13.92
C LEU A 463 -17.20 -4.82 13.76
N LEU A 464 -17.31 -3.53 14.09
CA LEU A 464 -16.20 -2.59 14.05
C LEU A 464 -15.08 -3.03 15.00
N LYS A 465 -15.42 -3.47 16.22
CA LYS A 465 -14.45 -4.04 17.17
C LYS A 465 -13.73 -5.24 16.57
N ASP A 466 -14.44 -6.18 15.94
CA ASP A 466 -13.82 -7.35 15.31
C ASP A 466 -12.91 -6.97 14.13
N ILE A 467 -13.33 -6.02 13.30
CA ILE A 467 -12.51 -5.49 12.19
C ILE A 467 -11.24 -4.82 12.71
N ILE A 468 -11.35 -3.94 13.72
CA ILE A 468 -10.20 -3.28 14.34
C ILE A 468 -9.26 -4.33 14.94
N LEU A 469 -9.79 -5.35 15.60
CA LEU A 469 -8.99 -6.41 16.19
C LEU A 469 -8.26 -7.24 15.12
N ARG A 470 -8.93 -7.60 14.02
CA ARG A 470 -8.31 -8.29 12.88
C ARG A 470 -7.25 -7.44 12.19
N LEU A 471 -7.49 -6.14 12.02
CA LEU A 471 -6.50 -5.22 11.48
C LEU A 471 -5.31 -5.11 12.44
N TYR A 472 -5.54 -4.87 13.72
CA TYR A 472 -4.49 -4.83 14.74
C TYR A 472 -3.62 -6.10 14.70
N TYR A 473 -4.22 -7.29 14.65
CA TYR A 473 -3.47 -8.54 14.50
C TYR A 473 -2.78 -8.69 13.14
N ARG A 474 -3.37 -8.18 12.06
CA ARG A 474 -2.77 -8.17 10.71
C ARG A 474 -1.59 -7.20 10.57
N TRP A 475 -1.38 -6.30 11.52
CA TRP A 475 -0.30 -5.30 11.46
C TRP A 475 0.89 -5.62 12.38
N ARG A 476 0.80 -6.63 13.27
CA ARG A 476 1.94 -7.03 14.11
C ARG A 476 3.10 -7.65 13.31
N PRO A 477 4.35 -7.22 13.46
CA PRO A 477 5.46 -7.88 12.77
C PRO A 477 5.59 -9.36 13.18
N LEU A 478 6.20 -10.17 12.31
CA LEU A 478 6.60 -11.52 12.67
C LEU A 478 7.80 -11.44 13.64
N PRO A 479 7.90 -12.34 14.64
CA PRO A 479 9.10 -12.43 15.45
C PRO A 479 10.29 -12.74 14.55
N ASP A 480 11.35 -11.96 14.73
CA ASP A 480 12.60 -12.09 13.99
C ASP A 480 13.70 -12.63 14.90
N GLY A 481 14.69 -13.28 14.30
CA GLY A 481 15.88 -13.78 15.00
C GLY A 481 15.98 -15.29 15.02
N ARG A 482 17.03 -15.75 15.70
CA ARG A 482 17.31 -17.16 15.94
C ARG A 482 17.65 -17.40 17.40
N LEU A 483 17.21 -18.53 17.93
CA LEU A 483 17.65 -19.04 19.23
C LEU A 483 18.71 -20.12 19.00
N LEU A 484 19.93 -19.85 19.43
CA LEU A 484 21.05 -20.78 19.39
C LEU A 484 21.15 -21.52 20.73
N SER A 485 20.92 -22.83 20.75
CA SER A 485 21.03 -23.62 21.98
C SER A 485 22.46 -23.61 22.53
N ILE A 486 22.67 -22.99 23.70
CA ILE A 486 23.91 -23.04 24.49
C ILE A 486 23.93 -24.29 25.36
N THR A 487 22.81 -24.58 26.03
CA THR A 487 22.68 -25.74 26.92
C THR A 487 21.38 -26.47 26.60
N ASN A 488 21.50 -27.74 26.23
CA ASN A 488 20.37 -28.61 25.97
C ASN A 488 20.38 -29.78 26.99
N PRO A 489 19.48 -29.78 27.99
CA PRO A 489 19.45 -30.82 29.02
C PRO A 489 19.05 -32.21 28.49
N THR A 490 18.51 -32.32 27.26
CA THR A 490 18.14 -33.62 26.68
C THR A 490 19.33 -34.41 26.13
N GLY A 491 20.49 -33.77 25.97
CA GLY A 491 21.65 -34.35 25.29
C GLY A 491 21.50 -34.45 23.77
N GLU A 492 20.38 -33.99 23.21
CA GLU A 492 20.21 -33.88 21.75
C GLU A 492 21.14 -32.79 21.19
N GLN A 493 21.57 -32.95 19.94
CA GLN A 493 22.43 -31.96 19.26
C GLN A 493 21.83 -30.55 19.34
N SER A 494 22.71 -29.54 19.37
CA SER A 494 22.33 -28.13 19.46
C SER A 494 21.29 -27.79 18.39
N THR A 495 20.11 -27.35 18.83
CA THR A 495 19.06 -26.87 17.92
C THR A 495 19.26 -25.38 17.66
N ASN A 496 19.22 -25.01 16.38
CA ASN A 496 19.14 -23.63 15.94
C ASN A 496 17.70 -23.39 15.48
N ILE A 497 17.00 -22.49 16.16
CA ILE A 497 15.58 -22.23 15.89
C ILE A 497 15.45 -20.84 15.26
N ASN A 498 15.21 -20.78 13.96
CA ASN A 498 14.93 -19.53 13.26
C ASN A 498 13.46 -19.12 13.50
N LEU A 499 13.26 -18.08 14.31
CA LEU A 499 11.94 -17.63 14.76
C LEU A 499 11.11 -17.10 13.60
N TRP A 500 11.72 -16.39 12.65
CA TRP A 500 11.00 -15.89 11.49
C TRP A 500 10.50 -17.03 10.60
N LEU A 501 11.35 -18.02 10.36
CA LEU A 501 11.01 -19.18 9.54
C LEU A 501 9.89 -20.00 10.19
N GLU A 502 9.97 -20.26 11.51
CA GLU A 502 8.92 -20.97 12.23
C GLU A 502 7.59 -20.20 12.23
N ALA A 503 7.63 -18.89 12.49
CA ALA A 503 6.45 -18.02 12.46
C ALA A 503 5.80 -18.02 11.07
N ARG A 504 6.60 -17.92 10.01
CA ARG A 504 6.15 -17.95 8.61
C ARG A 504 5.56 -19.31 8.24
N ARG A 505 6.24 -20.42 8.58
CA ARG A 505 5.81 -21.79 8.32
C ARG A 505 4.45 -22.09 8.96
N LEU A 506 4.27 -21.65 10.20
CA LEU A 506 3.04 -21.84 10.97
C LEU A 506 1.97 -20.79 10.66
N LYS A 507 2.30 -19.75 9.89
CA LYS A 507 1.46 -18.57 9.64
C LYS A 507 0.97 -17.91 10.95
N LYS A 508 1.83 -17.91 11.96
CA LYS A 508 1.58 -17.31 13.28
C LYS A 508 2.48 -16.10 13.48
N ARG A 509 1.99 -15.13 14.26
CA ARG A 509 2.74 -13.90 14.62
C ARG A 509 3.31 -13.94 16.03
N HIS A 510 3.09 -15.05 16.71
CA HIS A 510 3.64 -15.37 18.00
C HIS A 510 3.98 -16.87 17.98
N LEU A 511 5.01 -17.25 18.72
CA LEU A 511 5.48 -18.61 18.83
C LEU A 511 5.39 -19.04 20.28
N LEU A 512 4.55 -20.03 20.55
CA LEU A 512 4.42 -20.63 21.87
C LEU A 512 5.52 -21.67 22.09
N ILE A 513 6.26 -21.54 23.18
CA ILE A 513 7.32 -22.44 23.61
C ILE A 513 6.84 -23.22 24.83
N GLY A 514 7.03 -24.55 24.83
CA GLY A 514 6.73 -25.38 26.00
C GLY A 514 7.02 -26.86 25.78
N SER A 515 6.64 -27.71 26.73
CA SER A 515 6.76 -29.17 26.61
C SER A 515 5.52 -29.85 26.01
N GLY A 516 4.38 -29.14 26.00
CA GLY A 516 3.06 -29.63 25.64
C GLY A 516 2.90 -30.04 24.18
N ALA A 517 1.79 -30.73 23.90
CA ALA A 517 1.34 -30.96 22.53
C ALA A 517 0.60 -29.71 22.06
N GLY A 518 0.95 -29.16 20.89
CA GLY A 518 0.31 -27.96 20.34
C GLY A 518 1.07 -26.65 20.56
N VAL A 519 2.23 -26.69 21.22
CA VAL A 519 3.20 -25.59 21.18
C VAL A 519 3.91 -25.52 19.83
N ASP A 520 4.37 -24.34 19.46
CA ASP A 520 5.02 -24.07 18.18
C ASP A 520 6.49 -24.52 18.20
N ILE A 521 7.18 -24.25 19.32
CA ILE A 521 8.54 -24.70 19.60
C ILE A 521 8.50 -25.62 20.81
N ARG A 522 8.76 -26.91 20.59
CA ARG A 522 8.62 -27.94 21.62
C ARG A 522 9.94 -28.27 22.29
N LEU A 523 10.06 -27.98 23.58
CA LEU A 523 11.21 -28.31 24.42
C LEU A 523 10.84 -29.45 25.38
N ARG A 524 11.30 -30.67 25.07
CA ARG A 524 10.91 -31.89 25.81
C ARG A 524 11.78 -32.09 27.05
N HIS A 525 11.48 -31.36 28.12
CA HIS A 525 12.14 -31.55 29.40
C HIS A 525 11.20 -31.26 30.57
N LYS A 526 11.42 -31.93 31.71
CA LYS A 526 10.58 -31.80 32.92
C LYS A 526 10.63 -30.40 33.56
N SER A 527 11.68 -29.62 33.28
CA SER A 527 11.81 -28.24 33.76
C SER A 527 11.10 -27.23 32.87
N VAL A 528 10.47 -27.66 31.77
CA VAL A 528 9.71 -26.80 30.88
C VAL A 528 8.23 -27.10 31.02
N ASP A 529 7.48 -26.13 31.55
CA ASP A 529 6.02 -26.10 31.58
C ASP A 529 5.36 -26.45 30.24
N TYR A 530 4.10 -26.88 30.34
CA TYR A 530 3.28 -27.22 29.17
C TYR A 530 3.20 -26.05 28.17
N HIS A 531 2.97 -24.84 28.67
CA HIS A 531 3.08 -23.56 27.97
C HIS A 531 4.02 -22.66 28.77
N HIS A 532 5.30 -22.59 28.40
CA HIS A 532 6.32 -21.94 29.23
C HIS A 532 6.50 -20.46 28.85
N ALA A 533 6.64 -20.18 27.55
CA ALA A 533 6.90 -18.82 27.08
C ALA A 533 6.22 -18.53 25.73
N LEU A 534 5.98 -17.25 25.44
CA LEU A 534 5.43 -16.76 24.18
C LEU A 534 6.42 -15.76 23.57
N ILE A 535 6.93 -16.04 22.37
CA ILE A 535 7.76 -15.09 21.62
C ILE A 535 6.87 -14.30 20.66
N SER A 536 6.97 -12.98 20.66
CA SER A 536 6.24 -12.08 19.77
C SER A 536 7.09 -10.88 19.36
N ALA A 537 6.71 -10.17 18.30
CA ALA A 537 7.38 -8.91 17.93
C ALA A 537 6.43 -7.73 17.88
N TYR A 538 6.97 -6.56 18.21
CA TYR A 538 6.29 -5.28 18.18
C TYR A 538 7.09 -4.26 17.38
N ARG A 539 6.40 -3.44 16.61
CA ARG A 539 7.02 -2.33 15.89
C ARG A 539 7.22 -1.17 16.87
N THR A 540 8.45 -0.73 17.04
CA THR A 540 8.83 0.44 17.82
C THR A 540 9.39 1.53 16.90
N GLU A 541 9.68 2.72 17.42
CA GLU A 541 10.38 3.77 16.66
C GLU A 541 11.75 3.28 16.13
N GLY A 542 12.41 2.38 16.85
CA GLY A 542 13.70 1.78 16.46
C GLY A 542 13.59 0.47 15.64
N GLY A 543 12.42 0.20 15.05
CA GLY A 543 12.17 -1.02 14.27
C GLY A 543 11.47 -2.13 15.06
N ASN A 544 11.48 -3.35 14.51
CA ASN A 544 10.76 -4.51 15.07
C ASN A 544 11.53 -5.11 16.25
N VAL A 545 11.05 -4.96 17.47
CA VAL A 545 11.67 -5.56 18.66
C VAL A 545 10.96 -6.86 18.98
N THR A 546 11.72 -7.95 19.11
CA THR A 546 11.20 -9.26 19.56
C THR A 546 11.22 -9.32 21.09
N TYR A 547 10.17 -9.86 21.68
CA TYR A 547 9.96 -10.02 23.12
C TYR A 547 9.67 -11.49 23.44
N ILE A 548 9.98 -11.88 24.66
CA ILE A 548 9.57 -13.14 25.26
C ILE A 548 8.71 -12.87 26.49
N GLU A 549 7.56 -13.53 26.56
CA GLU A 549 6.57 -13.40 27.64
C GLU A 549 6.44 -14.74 28.39
N GLN A 550 6.34 -14.71 29.71
CA GLN A 550 6.12 -15.89 30.54
C GLN A 550 4.63 -16.29 30.53
N MET A 551 4.31 -17.56 30.25
CA MET A 551 2.92 -18.06 30.15
C MET A 551 2.51 -19.05 31.25
N GLY A 552 3.48 -19.58 31.99
CA GLY A 552 3.29 -20.60 33.03
C GLY A 552 3.97 -20.26 34.36
N ASP A 553 4.07 -21.25 35.25
CA ASP A 553 4.75 -21.13 36.54
C ASP A 553 6.28 -21.13 36.38
N GLY A 554 6.77 -21.69 35.28
CA GLY A 554 8.17 -21.72 34.88
C GLY A 554 8.69 -20.33 34.52
N GLN A 555 9.82 -19.95 35.13
CA GLN A 555 10.44 -18.66 34.92
C GLN A 555 11.15 -18.59 33.56
N VAL A 556 10.93 -17.49 32.85
CA VAL A 556 11.77 -17.07 31.75
C VAL A 556 12.81 -16.11 32.31
N ILE A 557 14.09 -16.38 32.07
CA ILE A 557 15.20 -15.51 32.50
C ILE A 557 15.92 -14.99 31.25
N VAL A 558 16.05 -13.68 31.11
CA VAL A 558 16.79 -13.03 30.01
C VAL A 558 17.93 -12.21 30.61
N ASN A 559 19.17 -12.54 30.24
CA ASN A 559 20.39 -11.92 30.76
C ASN A 559 20.45 -11.91 32.30
N GLY A 560 19.97 -12.98 32.95
CA GLY A 560 19.93 -13.11 34.41
C GLY A 560 18.78 -12.35 35.11
N ALA A 561 17.98 -11.57 34.38
CA ALA A 561 16.77 -10.94 34.89
C ALA A 561 15.53 -11.77 34.55
N HIS A 562 14.50 -11.73 35.40
CA HIS A 562 13.20 -12.34 35.13
C HIS A 562 12.13 -11.26 35.10
N GLY A 563 11.06 -11.49 34.33
CA GLY A 563 9.93 -10.57 34.20
C GLY A 563 8.84 -11.18 33.32
N GLU A 564 7.62 -10.65 33.45
CA GLU A 564 6.47 -11.16 32.68
C GLU A 564 6.67 -11.00 31.18
N ILE A 565 7.24 -9.86 30.73
CA ILE A 565 7.55 -9.58 29.32
C ILE A 565 8.93 -8.95 29.25
N MET A 566 9.83 -9.53 28.45
CA MET A 566 11.22 -9.06 28.32
C MET A 566 11.62 -8.91 26.85
N PRO A 567 12.25 -7.77 26.46
CA PRO A 567 12.77 -7.60 25.11
C PRO A 567 14.02 -8.49 24.89
N LEU A 568 14.12 -9.07 23.70
CA LEU A 568 15.28 -9.83 23.26
C LEU A 568 16.22 -8.93 22.46
N GLY A 569 17.30 -8.49 23.10
CA GLY A 569 18.40 -7.78 22.45
C GLY A 569 19.38 -8.73 21.76
N GLN A 570 20.23 -8.21 20.88
CA GLN A 570 21.27 -9.00 20.22
C GLN A 570 22.15 -9.75 21.24
N LYS A 571 22.34 -11.06 21.03
CA LYS A 571 23.07 -11.98 21.92
C LYS A 571 22.48 -12.13 23.33
N ALA A 572 21.20 -11.83 23.53
CA ALA A 572 20.57 -12.05 24.83
C ALA A 572 20.61 -13.53 25.23
N ASP A 573 21.06 -13.82 26.45
CA ASP A 573 21.03 -15.16 27.03
C ASP A 573 19.62 -15.42 27.58
N VAL A 574 18.91 -16.37 26.99
CA VAL A 574 17.52 -16.69 27.28
C VAL A 574 17.48 -18.09 27.90
N GLN A 575 17.03 -18.17 29.15
CA GLN A 575 16.84 -19.43 29.85
C GLN A 575 15.34 -19.74 29.97
N ILE A 576 14.98 -20.97 29.59
CA ILE A 576 13.63 -21.53 29.62
C ILE A 576 13.72 -22.89 30.31
N GLY A 577 13.37 -22.94 31.60
CA GLY A 577 13.68 -24.10 32.45
C GLY A 577 15.18 -24.35 32.56
N GLU A 578 15.64 -25.52 32.11
CA GLU A 578 17.07 -25.90 32.08
C GLU A 578 17.71 -25.68 30.71
N PHE A 579 16.93 -25.25 29.70
CA PHE A 579 17.49 -24.85 28.41
C PHE A 579 18.07 -23.44 28.50
N ARG A 580 19.23 -23.23 27.88
CA ARG A 580 19.80 -21.89 27.66
C ARG A 580 20.02 -21.67 26.18
N PHE A 581 19.59 -20.51 25.70
CA PHE A 581 19.69 -20.08 24.32
C PHE A 581 20.41 -18.74 24.24
N GLN A 582 21.17 -18.51 23.18
CA GLN A 582 21.56 -17.17 22.77
C GLN A 582 20.59 -16.70 21.69
N TYR A 583 19.83 -15.66 21.98
CA TYR A 583 19.04 -14.99 20.96
C TYR A 583 19.95 -14.13 20.09
N GLU A 584 19.87 -14.31 18.78
CA GLU A 584 20.50 -13.43 17.82
C GLU A 584 19.42 -12.86 16.90
N ARG A 585 19.32 -11.54 16.85
CA ARG A 585 18.50 -10.87 15.83
C ARG A 585 19.10 -11.23 14.48
N PRO A 586 18.30 -11.41 13.40
CA PRO A 586 18.87 -11.53 12.08
C PRO A 586 19.52 -10.17 11.85
N THR A 587 20.84 -10.12 11.90
CA THR A 587 21.52 -8.89 11.59
C THR A 587 21.18 -8.58 10.15
N GLU A 588 20.58 -7.42 9.89
CA GLU A 588 20.56 -6.84 8.53
C GLU A 588 21.99 -6.82 7.94
N TYR A 589 22.97 -6.78 8.84
CA TYR A 589 24.39 -6.95 8.61
C TYR A 589 24.73 -8.42 8.35
N ARG A 590 24.77 -8.75 7.05
CA ARG A 590 25.38 -9.96 6.52
C ARG A 590 26.84 -10.03 6.96
N GLN A 591 27.41 -11.24 7.07
CA GLN A 591 28.86 -11.36 7.12
C GLN A 591 29.46 -10.58 5.95
N VAL A 592 30.46 -9.76 6.26
CA VAL A 592 31.19 -8.98 5.26
C VAL A 592 32.65 -9.37 5.29
N GLN A 593 33.28 -9.26 4.12
CA GLN A 593 34.72 -9.27 3.98
C GLN A 593 35.17 -7.86 3.57
N ALA A 594 35.80 -7.15 4.51
CA ALA A 594 36.41 -5.85 4.26
C ALA A 594 37.78 -6.06 3.59
N ARG A 595 37.89 -5.75 2.29
CA ARG A 595 39.15 -5.85 1.54
C ARG A 595 39.85 -4.50 1.53
N TYR A 596 41.10 -4.47 1.96
CA TYR A 596 41.92 -3.27 2.04
C TYR A 596 42.68 -3.00 0.74
N LYS A 597 43.10 -1.75 0.53
CA LYS A 597 43.91 -1.35 -0.63
C LYS A 597 45.29 -2.01 -0.67
N ASP A 598 45.80 -2.47 0.48
CA ASP A 598 47.07 -3.17 0.63
C ASP A 598 46.96 -4.70 0.44
N GLY A 599 45.76 -5.20 0.11
CA GLY A 599 45.49 -6.62 -0.07
C GLY A 599 45.10 -7.38 1.20
N ARG A 600 45.14 -6.75 2.39
CA ARG A 600 44.63 -7.37 3.62
C ARG A 600 43.12 -7.57 3.55
N THR A 601 42.60 -8.54 4.28
CA THR A 601 41.17 -8.83 4.42
C THR A 601 40.80 -9.02 5.88
N ASP A 602 39.73 -8.36 6.33
CA ASP A 602 39.10 -8.66 7.63
C ASP A 602 37.68 -9.18 7.36
N GLU A 603 37.30 -10.29 8.00
CA GLU A 603 35.96 -10.90 7.89
C GLU A 603 35.21 -10.74 9.20
N GLY A 604 33.90 -10.47 9.13
CA GLY A 604 33.09 -10.29 10.33
C GLY A 604 31.70 -9.75 10.07
N VAL A 605 31.03 -9.32 11.12
CA VAL A 605 29.70 -8.69 11.05
C VAL A 605 29.83 -7.19 11.36
N PRO A 606 29.33 -6.29 10.50
CA PRO A 606 29.29 -4.87 10.84
C PRO A 606 28.36 -4.63 12.03
N ALA A 607 28.87 -4.09 13.13
CA ALA A 607 28.07 -3.67 14.28
C ALA A 607 27.35 -2.33 14.05
N THR A 608 27.89 -1.52 13.14
CA THR A 608 27.35 -0.23 12.71
C THR A 608 27.44 -0.16 11.20
N TRP A 609 26.51 0.49 10.52
CA TRP A 609 26.61 0.68 9.07
C TRP A 609 26.06 2.04 8.65
N ASP A 610 26.92 2.87 8.10
CA ASP A 610 26.56 4.14 7.45
C ASP A 610 27.51 4.39 6.27
N ILE A 611 26.96 4.39 5.06
CA ILE A 611 27.69 4.61 3.80
C ILE A 611 28.24 6.04 3.68
N ASN A 612 27.84 6.98 4.54
CA ASN A 612 28.35 8.36 4.54
C ASN A 612 29.35 8.61 5.68
N ALA A 613 29.41 7.73 6.69
CA ALA A 613 30.38 7.84 7.79
C ALA A 613 31.82 7.64 7.33
N ALA A 614 32.81 7.97 8.17
CA ALA A 614 34.22 7.76 7.84
C ALA A 614 34.65 6.27 7.83
N GLY A 615 33.83 5.40 8.44
CA GLY A 615 34.12 3.99 8.65
C GLY A 615 32.96 3.29 9.34
N PHE A 616 33.18 2.04 9.72
CA PHE A 616 32.22 1.22 10.46
C PHE A 616 32.94 0.33 11.47
N VAL A 617 32.22 -0.11 12.50
CA VAL A 617 32.71 -1.08 13.47
C VAL A 617 32.44 -2.49 12.92
N LEU A 618 33.49 -3.30 12.76
CA LEU A 618 33.42 -4.70 12.38
C LEU A 618 33.71 -5.56 13.60
N ILE A 619 32.86 -6.56 13.86
CA ILE A 619 33.13 -7.62 14.82
C ILE A 619 33.73 -8.79 14.02
N PRO A 620 35.01 -9.14 14.22
CA PRO A 620 35.65 -10.21 13.47
C PRO A 620 34.88 -11.54 13.59
N SER A 621 34.88 -12.37 12.53
CA SER A 621 34.20 -13.68 12.54
C SER A 621 34.79 -14.65 13.58
N ASP A 622 36.07 -14.48 13.92
CA ASP A 622 36.79 -15.24 14.94
C ASP A 622 36.72 -14.60 16.35
N ALA A 623 36.00 -13.48 16.50
CA ALA A 623 35.91 -12.79 17.77
C ALA A 623 35.11 -13.59 18.80
N LEU A 624 35.73 -13.86 19.96
CA LEU A 624 35.07 -14.52 21.08
C LEU A 624 34.12 -13.57 21.83
N SER A 625 34.35 -12.26 21.70
CA SER A 625 33.56 -11.23 22.37
C SER A 625 33.40 -9.94 21.55
N TRP A 626 32.39 -9.13 21.88
CA TRP A 626 32.17 -7.81 21.26
C TRP A 626 33.30 -6.80 21.53
N ASN A 627 34.12 -7.03 22.55
CA ASN A 627 35.23 -6.14 22.89
C ASN A 627 36.38 -6.21 21.87
N GLU A 628 36.37 -7.20 20.99
CA GLU A 628 37.32 -7.37 19.89
C GLU A 628 36.88 -6.63 18.62
N ALA A 629 35.81 -5.84 18.69
CA ALA A 629 35.33 -5.05 17.58
C ALA A 629 36.38 -4.02 17.11
N LYS A 630 36.59 -3.94 15.80
CA LYS A 630 37.59 -3.09 15.15
C LYS A 630 36.89 -2.01 14.34
N PHE A 631 37.31 -0.76 14.48
CA PHE A 631 36.83 0.32 13.62
C PHE A 631 37.59 0.34 12.29
N ILE A 632 36.89 0.09 11.19
CA ILE A 632 37.42 0.03 9.82
C ILE A 632 37.08 1.32 9.10
N ARG A 633 38.11 2.05 8.62
CA ARG A 633 37.94 3.27 7.83
C ARG A 633 37.73 2.96 6.36
N PHE A 634 36.69 3.51 5.75
CA PHE A 634 36.37 3.28 4.34
C PHE A 634 37.49 3.71 3.39
N ASN A 635 38.18 4.83 3.68
CA ASN A 635 39.27 5.32 2.82
C ASN A 635 40.50 4.39 2.73
N ARG A 636 40.60 3.38 3.58
CA ARG A 636 41.63 2.32 3.54
C ARG A 636 41.16 1.08 2.76
N LEU A 637 39.88 1.00 2.43
CA LEU A 637 39.27 -0.14 1.77
C LEU A 637 39.32 -0.01 0.26
N LYS A 638 39.37 -1.17 -0.38
CA LYS A 638 39.00 -1.39 -1.76
C LYS A 638 37.47 -1.51 -1.88
N GLY A 639 36.90 -2.31 -0.98
CA GLY A 639 35.45 -2.43 -0.84
C GLY A 639 35.06 -3.33 0.32
N VAL A 640 33.77 -3.33 0.63
CA VAL A 640 33.14 -4.23 1.60
C VAL A 640 32.29 -5.23 0.82
N TYR A 641 32.69 -6.50 0.87
CA TYR A 641 32.06 -7.59 0.13
C TYR A 641 31.03 -8.23 1.04
N PHE A 642 29.76 -8.19 0.65
CA PHE A 642 28.67 -8.77 1.41
C PHE A 642 28.56 -10.24 1.05
N MET A 643 28.83 -11.10 2.03
CA MET A 643 28.84 -12.53 1.84
C MET A 643 27.41 -13.08 1.94
N CYS A 644 27.15 -14.14 1.19
CA CYS A 644 25.93 -14.90 1.21
C CYS A 644 26.10 -15.95 2.31
N ASP A 645 25.84 -15.58 3.56
CA ASP A 645 25.80 -16.58 4.62
C ASP A 645 24.66 -17.55 4.33
N TRP A 646 25.02 -18.77 3.92
CA TRP A 646 24.35 -20.09 3.95
C TRP A 646 22.82 -20.22 3.70
N ASP A 647 22.09 -19.13 3.53
CA ASP A 647 20.65 -19.08 3.36
C ASP A 647 20.35 -18.91 1.88
N GLU A 648 20.24 -20.05 1.19
CA GLU A 648 19.88 -20.13 -0.22
C GLU A 648 18.59 -19.37 -0.55
N ASP A 649 17.71 -19.15 0.43
CA ASP A 649 16.46 -18.42 0.22
C ASP A 649 16.70 -16.93 0.04
N ILE A 650 17.59 -16.32 0.85
CA ILE A 650 18.00 -14.92 0.68
C ILE A 650 18.74 -14.76 -0.65
N ARG A 651 19.61 -15.71 -1.01
CA ARG A 651 20.28 -15.75 -2.32
C ARG A 651 19.24 -15.75 -3.44
N ARG A 652 18.27 -16.67 -3.38
CA ARG A 652 17.20 -16.78 -4.38
C ARG A 652 16.34 -15.53 -4.46
N GLU A 653 16.03 -14.90 -3.34
CA GLU A 653 15.19 -13.70 -3.31
C GLU A 653 15.92 -12.50 -3.92
N LEU A 654 17.21 -12.32 -3.62
CA LEU A 654 18.04 -11.29 -4.25
C LEU A 654 18.30 -11.56 -5.73
N LEU A 655 18.47 -12.81 -6.11
CA LEU A 655 18.61 -13.21 -7.51
C LEU A 655 17.32 -12.94 -8.30
N LYS A 656 16.14 -13.14 -7.69
CA LYS A 656 14.84 -12.79 -8.27
C LYS A 656 14.68 -11.28 -8.44
N SER A 657 15.14 -10.47 -7.48
CA SER A 657 15.20 -9.01 -7.63
C SER A 657 16.30 -8.53 -8.57
N GLY A 658 17.26 -9.41 -8.89
CA GLY A 658 18.47 -9.10 -9.65
C GLY A 658 18.21 -8.63 -11.08
N ASP A 659 17.09 -9.02 -11.70
CA ASP A 659 16.74 -8.56 -13.05
C ASP A 659 16.51 -7.04 -13.12
N GLU A 660 16.05 -6.42 -12.04
CA GLU A 660 15.97 -4.95 -11.96
C GLU A 660 17.34 -4.30 -11.70
N MET A 661 18.24 -5.01 -11.03
CA MET A 661 19.56 -4.52 -10.60
C MET A 661 20.65 -4.68 -11.68
N ARG A 662 20.43 -5.54 -12.69
CA ARG A 662 21.36 -5.82 -13.81
C ARG A 662 21.30 -4.81 -14.97
N LYS A 663 20.66 -3.65 -14.79
CA LYS A 663 20.41 -2.68 -15.88
C LYS A 663 21.62 -1.85 -16.31
N HIS A 664 22.70 -1.82 -15.52
CA HIS A 664 23.88 -0.99 -15.78
C HIS A 664 25.15 -1.84 -15.71
N PRO A 665 25.49 -2.60 -16.77
CA PRO A 665 26.74 -3.32 -16.81
C PRO A 665 27.91 -2.35 -16.65
N ALA A 666 28.92 -2.77 -15.90
CA ALA A 666 30.14 -2.00 -15.74
C ALA A 666 31.32 -2.91 -15.40
N THR A 667 32.50 -2.52 -15.86
CA THR A 667 33.78 -3.08 -15.43
C THR A 667 34.50 -2.05 -14.56
N ILE A 668 34.83 -2.46 -13.34
CA ILE A 668 35.58 -1.65 -12.38
C ILE A 668 37.07 -1.94 -12.55
N ASP A 669 37.83 -0.95 -12.97
CA ASP A 669 39.30 -1.01 -12.95
C ASP A 669 39.78 -0.41 -11.61
N PHE A 670 40.50 -1.18 -10.82
CA PHE A 670 41.07 -0.71 -9.56
C PHE A 670 42.46 -0.08 -9.73
N THR A 671 42.89 0.71 -8.75
CA THR A 671 44.21 1.37 -8.76
C THR A 671 45.38 0.39 -8.71
N ASP A 672 45.15 -0.83 -8.21
CA ASP A 672 46.14 -1.92 -8.15
C ASP A 672 46.20 -2.75 -9.44
N GLY A 673 45.46 -2.37 -10.49
CA GLY A 673 45.43 -3.05 -11.78
C GLY A 673 44.46 -4.23 -11.86
N GLN A 674 43.77 -4.59 -10.77
CA GLN A 674 42.70 -5.60 -10.82
C GLN A 674 41.47 -5.04 -11.55
N THR A 675 40.71 -5.92 -12.19
CA THR A 675 39.46 -5.59 -12.89
C THR A 675 38.33 -6.47 -12.38
N LEU A 676 37.14 -5.89 -12.21
CA LEU A 676 35.95 -6.62 -11.75
C LEU A 676 34.73 -6.30 -12.62
N PRO A 677 34.25 -7.26 -13.44
CA PRO A 677 33.03 -7.08 -14.23
C PRO A 677 31.77 -7.31 -13.38
N GLY A 678 30.67 -6.66 -13.76
CA GLY A 678 29.42 -6.69 -12.99
C GLY A 678 28.44 -5.60 -13.36
N TYR A 679 27.62 -5.19 -12.39
CA TYR A 679 26.51 -4.26 -12.59
C TYR A 679 26.44 -3.23 -11.46
N MET A 680 26.17 -1.97 -11.78
CA MET A 680 26.00 -0.90 -10.77
C MET A 680 24.55 -0.77 -10.32
N ILE A 681 24.36 -0.51 -9.02
CA ILE A 681 23.04 -0.17 -8.46
C ILE A 681 22.85 1.34 -8.45
N GLY A 682 21.88 1.83 -9.20
CA GLY A 682 21.54 3.25 -9.24
C GLY A 682 22.50 4.10 -10.09
N TYR A 683 22.32 5.42 -10.03
CA TYR A 683 23.13 6.35 -10.81
C TYR A 683 24.49 6.57 -10.14
N ASN A 684 25.56 6.32 -10.88
CA ASN A 684 26.93 6.58 -10.43
C ASN A 684 27.21 8.09 -10.45
N ASP A 685 26.80 8.82 -9.40
CA ASP A 685 27.29 10.18 -9.20
C ASP A 685 28.78 10.09 -8.81
N GLU A 686 29.64 10.64 -9.66
CA GLU A 686 31.09 10.71 -9.44
C GLU A 686 31.47 11.38 -8.11
N LYS A 687 30.57 12.20 -7.56
CA LYS A 687 30.75 12.85 -6.25
C LYS A 687 30.61 11.91 -5.07
N ASN A 688 29.89 10.80 -5.23
CA ASN A 688 29.69 9.85 -4.13
C ASN A 688 31.00 9.11 -3.86
N GLN A 689 31.51 9.18 -2.62
CA GLN A 689 32.73 8.48 -2.23
C GLN A 689 32.62 6.96 -2.36
N ARG A 690 31.40 6.42 -2.31
CA ARG A 690 31.11 4.99 -2.31
C ARG A 690 29.90 4.68 -3.19
N PHE A 691 29.85 3.49 -3.75
CA PHE A 691 28.70 3.02 -4.53
C PHE A 691 28.60 1.50 -4.50
N TYR A 692 27.40 0.97 -4.73
CA TYR A 692 27.15 -0.47 -4.73
C TYR A 692 27.36 -1.09 -6.10
N PHE A 693 27.90 -2.31 -6.10
CA PHE A 693 28.25 -3.07 -7.29
C PHE A 693 27.92 -4.55 -7.11
N PHE A 694 27.29 -5.16 -8.11
CA PHE A 694 27.00 -6.58 -8.19
C PHE A 694 28.03 -7.25 -9.10
N PRO A 695 28.91 -8.13 -8.59
CA PRO A 695 29.83 -8.85 -9.45
C PRO A 695 29.07 -9.75 -10.45
N GLU A 696 29.59 -9.82 -11.68
CA GLU A 696 29.05 -10.73 -12.72
C GLU A 696 29.25 -12.19 -12.32
N ASP A 697 30.42 -12.50 -11.74
CA ASP A 697 30.70 -13.80 -11.16
C ASP A 697 29.95 -13.97 -9.84
N GLN A 698 28.78 -14.59 -9.93
CA GLN A 698 27.96 -14.97 -8.78
C GLN A 698 28.21 -16.43 -8.35
N SER A 699 29.27 -17.07 -8.86
CA SER A 699 29.67 -18.41 -8.40
C SER A 699 30.28 -18.38 -7.00
N GLY A 700 30.88 -17.25 -6.61
CA GLY A 700 31.41 -17.03 -5.28
C GLY A 700 30.35 -16.67 -4.23
N ASP A 701 30.79 -16.62 -2.97
CA ASP A 701 29.93 -16.29 -1.83
C ASP A 701 29.59 -14.79 -1.74
N THR A 702 30.03 -13.95 -2.69
CA THR A 702 29.74 -12.51 -2.66
C THR A 702 28.40 -12.20 -3.32
N VAL A 703 27.48 -11.57 -2.57
CA VAL A 703 26.19 -11.12 -3.10
C VAL A 703 26.34 -9.77 -3.81
N TYR A 704 26.91 -8.77 -3.14
CA TYR A 704 27.21 -7.46 -3.68
C TYR A 704 28.37 -6.82 -2.92
N ILE A 705 28.88 -5.72 -3.45
CA ILE A 705 30.07 -5.04 -2.95
C ILE A 705 29.75 -3.56 -2.77
N LEU A 706 30.08 -2.98 -1.62
CA LEU A 706 30.19 -1.53 -1.49
C LEU A 706 31.63 -1.13 -1.85
N LEU A 707 31.81 -0.47 -2.99
CA LEU A 707 33.11 -0.03 -3.47
C LEU A 707 33.46 1.36 -2.95
N GLU A 708 34.71 1.54 -2.54
CA GLU A 708 35.27 2.83 -2.17
C GLU A 708 35.91 3.46 -3.43
N ARG A 709 35.39 4.61 -3.89
CA ARG A 709 35.82 5.25 -5.14
C ARG A 709 37.30 5.59 -5.15
N SER A 710 37.88 5.92 -3.99
CA SER A 710 39.32 6.19 -3.87
C SER A 710 40.22 4.97 -4.12
N SER A 711 39.65 3.78 -4.35
CA SER A 711 40.36 2.58 -4.81
C SER A 711 40.11 2.25 -6.30
N VAL A 712 39.20 2.97 -6.94
CA VAL A 712 38.76 2.74 -8.33
C VAL A 712 39.50 3.71 -9.25
N LYS A 713 40.19 3.18 -10.24
CA LYS A 713 40.88 3.95 -11.29
C LYS A 713 39.89 4.40 -12.37
N ALA A 714 39.01 3.50 -12.82
CA ALA A 714 38.02 3.80 -13.84
C ALA A 714 36.79 2.90 -13.69
N VAL A 715 35.64 3.41 -14.12
CA VAL A 715 34.40 2.64 -14.29
C VAL A 715 34.06 2.67 -15.77
N LYS A 716 34.13 1.51 -16.43
CA LYS A 716 33.79 1.36 -17.86
C LYS A 716 32.37 0.82 -17.95
N GLN A 717 31.44 1.58 -18.54
CA GLN A 717 30.06 1.16 -18.78
C GLN A 717 29.89 0.54 -20.17
#